data_AF-A0A847KLJ7-F1
#
_entry.id   AF-A0A847KLJ7-F1
#
_cell.length_a   1.000
_cell.length_b   1.000
_cell.length_c   1.000
_cell.angle_alpha   90.00
_cell.angle_beta   90.00
_cell.angle_gamma   90.00
#
_symmetry.space_group_name_H-M   'P 1'
#
loop_
_entity.id
_entity.type
_entity.pdbx_description
1 polymer ?
#
loop_
_entity_poly.entity_id
_entity_poly.type
_entity_poly.pdbx_seq_one_letter_code
_entity_poly.pdbx_strand_id
1 'polypeptide(L)'
;MTSARTPDPFAPRQVLAATGLLADFNRARVLEAADVHVARRLAALGGEPDERVLLAAALAVRGVRLGSVCVDLAAAHTSTAVEGVEPDVVAALPWPDPAGWVAAVEASALVTVGSAPAHVPLRMVDGLLYLDRYWRQERVVADWVDAAFAAGGGGMDAGSAGAGAATATALARLFPSQEPDLQRLAAAVAASRRFSILAGGPGTGKTWTVAKILALLQAQAGGGLRIALAAPTGKAAARLQQALREAVADPGFPADLAAPVAGLTASTLHRLLGTKPGTTSRFLHDRGNRLAFDVVVVDEASMVSLTLMSRLVEALRPDCRLLLVGDPDQLASIEVGAVLGDLFARPTPGGGRAGAVPLERAGMGRAVAPDLASLGSDERGRALAAGVVRLTKVRRFSEEIQAVAEAIRTGDPEVLRTAIAAAGDSVEFHDADAATAPVGALAGLRGDVVDAGRSLMAAAHAGRGEEALAALGHHQVLCAHRAGPHGVAQWGRRVEAWLAEAIPGYGSDGEWYVGRPLMITANDYQVRLFNGDAGVVVDDGGQHRAAFVREGKVELFAPSRLAEVQTVHALSIHRSQGSQYERVTVVLPPASSPLMTRELLYTAVTRAKKHVRILGTWESLAAAAQRPIVRASGLRRRVEG
;
A
#
# COMPACT_ATOMS: atom_id res chain seq x y z
N MET A 1 2.65 37.88 12.08
CA MET A 1 2.16 37.85 13.48
C MET A 1 0.89 37.00 13.51
N THR A 2 1.04 35.71 13.75
CA THR A 2 -0.04 34.74 13.84
C THR A 2 -0.76 34.91 15.17
N SER A 3 -2.00 35.42 15.13
CA SER A 3 -2.92 35.39 16.26
C SER A 3 -3.11 33.95 16.70
N ALA A 4 -2.50 33.56 17.82
CA ALA A 4 -2.81 32.32 18.52
C ALA A 4 -4.30 32.36 18.89
N ARG A 5 -5.14 31.71 18.07
CA ARG A 5 -6.56 31.52 18.38
C ARG A 5 -6.64 30.84 19.73
N THR A 6 -7.31 31.47 20.69
CA THR A 6 -7.65 30.88 21.98
C THR A 6 -8.25 29.50 21.72
N PRO A 7 -7.74 28.42 22.34
CA PRO A 7 -8.22 27.08 22.06
C PRO A 7 -9.70 26.98 22.41
N ASP A 8 -10.52 26.59 21.44
CA ASP A 8 -11.95 26.36 21.62
C ASP A 8 -12.17 25.26 22.67
N PRO A 9 -12.72 25.58 23.85
CA PRO A 9 -12.92 24.59 24.92
C PRO A 9 -13.97 23.53 24.57
N PHE A 10 -14.76 23.76 23.51
CA PHE A 10 -15.74 22.81 22.99
C PHE A 10 -15.27 22.11 21.71
N ALA A 11 -13.99 22.21 21.36
CA ALA A 11 -13.44 21.49 20.22
C ALA A 11 -13.75 19.99 20.38
N PRO A 12 -14.33 19.31 19.38
CA PRO A 12 -14.80 17.92 19.49
C PRO A 12 -13.68 16.90 19.77
N ARG A 13 -12.42 17.34 19.72
CA ARG A 13 -11.23 16.54 20.02
C ARG A 13 -10.73 16.70 21.46
N GLN A 14 -11.21 17.69 22.21
CA GLN A 14 -10.84 17.92 23.60
C GLN A 14 -11.74 17.14 24.56
N VAL A 15 -11.13 16.51 25.56
CA VAL A 15 -11.84 15.75 26.59
C VAL A 15 -11.84 16.55 27.88
N LEU A 16 -12.94 17.24 28.15
CA LEU A 16 -13.10 18.10 29.34
C LEU A 16 -12.87 17.37 30.66
N ALA A 17 -13.23 16.10 30.73
CA ALA A 17 -13.08 15.29 31.93
C ALA A 17 -11.67 14.69 32.10
N ALA A 18 -10.72 14.95 31.20
CA ALA A 18 -9.34 14.48 31.34
C ALA A 18 -8.60 15.29 32.41
N THR A 19 -7.75 14.64 33.19
CA THR A 19 -6.91 15.25 34.24
C THR A 19 -5.44 14.85 34.04
N GLY A 20 -4.53 15.57 34.69
CA GLY A 20 -3.10 15.25 34.71
C GLY A 20 -2.46 15.13 33.33
N LEU A 21 -1.56 14.14 33.16
CA LEU A 21 -0.83 13.92 31.91
C LEU A 21 -1.74 13.75 30.68
N LEU A 22 -2.88 13.05 30.81
CA LEU A 22 -3.81 12.88 29.69
C LEU A 22 -4.42 14.22 29.23
N ALA A 23 -4.68 15.14 30.18
CA ALA A 23 -5.20 16.46 29.85
C ALA A 23 -4.17 17.32 29.12
N ASP A 24 -2.91 17.31 29.57
CA ASP A 24 -1.81 18.08 28.96
C ASP A 24 -1.60 17.65 27.50
N PHE A 25 -1.49 16.35 27.27
CA PHE A 25 -1.25 15.79 25.94
C PHE A 25 -2.47 15.92 25.01
N ASN A 26 -3.69 15.88 25.53
CA ASN A 26 -4.90 16.14 24.74
C ASN A 26 -5.07 17.62 24.36
N ARG A 27 -4.77 18.55 25.27
CA ARG A 27 -4.75 19.99 24.98
C ARG A 27 -3.72 20.32 23.88
N ALA A 28 -2.56 19.68 23.94
CA ALA A 28 -1.51 19.79 22.93
C ALA A 28 -1.80 19.05 21.61
N ARG A 29 -2.96 18.39 21.49
CA ARG A 29 -3.40 17.61 20.31
C ARG A 29 -2.53 16.40 19.99
N VAL A 30 -1.65 15.98 20.90
CA VAL A 30 -0.94 14.70 20.78
C VAL A 30 -1.94 13.54 20.84
N LEU A 31 -2.87 13.61 21.80
CA LEU A 31 -3.93 12.64 21.99
C LEU A 31 -5.27 13.19 21.50
N GLU A 32 -6.06 12.34 20.85
CA GLU A 32 -7.46 12.61 20.53
C GLU A 32 -8.40 12.02 21.59
N ALA A 33 -9.68 12.39 21.51
CA ALA A 33 -10.69 11.93 22.46
C ALA A 33 -10.78 10.39 22.55
N ALA A 34 -10.63 9.68 21.42
CA ALA A 34 -10.61 8.22 21.41
C ALA A 34 -9.45 7.64 22.23
N ASP A 35 -8.26 8.22 22.10
CA ASP A 35 -7.05 7.77 22.79
C ASP A 35 -7.23 7.91 24.32
N VAL A 36 -7.74 9.06 24.75
CA VAL A 36 -7.99 9.39 26.17
C VAL A 36 -9.11 8.54 26.77
N HIS A 37 -10.25 8.42 26.09
CA HIS A 37 -11.40 7.69 26.63
C HIS A 37 -11.11 6.19 26.78
N VAL A 38 -10.38 5.60 25.83
CA VAL A 38 -9.96 4.20 25.93
C VAL A 38 -9.02 4.01 27.12
N ALA A 39 -7.98 4.84 27.25
CA ALA A 39 -7.03 4.75 28.36
C ALA A 39 -7.73 4.88 29.73
N ARG A 40 -8.61 5.87 29.88
CA ARG A 40 -9.40 6.06 31.12
C ARG A 40 -10.32 4.89 31.41
N ARG A 41 -10.93 4.29 30.37
CA ARG A 41 -11.81 3.14 30.55
C ARG A 41 -11.02 1.90 30.97
N LEU A 42 -9.84 1.67 30.40
CA LEU A 42 -8.95 0.59 30.82
C LEU A 42 -8.50 0.79 32.27
N ALA A 43 -8.07 2.01 32.63
CA ALA A 43 -7.70 2.36 33.99
C ALA A 43 -8.82 2.09 35.00
N ALA A 44 -10.05 2.54 34.69
CA ALA A 44 -11.21 2.31 35.56
C ALA A 44 -11.55 0.82 35.72
N LEU A 45 -11.40 0.02 34.66
CA LEU A 45 -11.67 -1.42 34.70
C LEU A 45 -10.59 -2.22 35.43
N GLY A 46 -9.33 -1.80 35.34
CA GLY A 46 -8.19 -2.45 36.00
C GLY A 46 -7.80 -1.87 37.36
N GLY A 47 -8.45 -0.80 37.81
CA GLY A 47 -8.10 -0.12 39.05
C GLY A 47 -6.71 0.54 39.03
N GLU A 48 -6.26 1.03 37.87
CA GLU A 48 -4.93 1.62 37.68
C GLU A 48 -4.96 3.15 37.87
N PRO A 49 -4.32 3.70 38.92
CA PRO A 49 -4.29 5.14 39.15
C PRO A 49 -3.06 5.86 38.54
N ASP A 50 -2.01 5.14 38.13
CA ASP A 50 -0.75 5.77 37.71
C ASP A 50 -0.88 6.47 36.34
N GLU A 51 -0.80 7.79 36.34
CA GLU A 51 -0.93 8.61 35.13
C GLU A 51 0.08 8.26 34.03
N ARG A 52 1.25 7.72 34.40
CA ARG A 52 2.27 7.28 33.44
C ARG A 52 1.78 6.07 32.64
N VAL A 53 1.09 5.14 33.30
CA VAL A 53 0.49 3.96 32.66
C VAL A 53 -0.67 4.38 31.76
N LEU A 54 -1.49 5.33 32.22
CA LEU A 54 -2.60 5.87 31.43
C LEU A 54 -2.10 6.58 30.16
N LEU A 55 -1.06 7.39 30.28
CA LEU A 55 -0.42 8.04 29.12
C LEU A 55 0.13 7.00 28.14
N ALA A 56 0.81 5.97 28.64
CA ALA A 56 1.35 4.89 27.81
C ALA A 56 0.24 4.13 27.06
N ALA A 57 -0.87 3.82 27.76
CA ALA A 57 -2.05 3.20 27.15
C ALA A 57 -2.67 4.09 26.05
N ALA A 58 -2.80 5.40 26.31
CA ALA A 58 -3.33 6.35 25.34
C ALA A 58 -2.42 6.46 24.10
N LEU A 59 -1.09 6.46 24.29
CA LEU A 59 -0.13 6.46 23.19
C LEU A 59 -0.18 5.15 22.40
N ALA A 60 -0.39 3.99 23.03
CA ALA A 60 -0.59 2.73 22.32
C ALA A 60 -1.84 2.76 21.43
N VAL A 61 -2.95 3.33 21.93
CA VAL A 61 -4.19 3.53 21.14
C VAL A 61 -3.95 4.51 19.98
N ARG A 62 -3.25 5.62 20.24
CA ARG A 62 -2.83 6.58 19.21
C ARG A 62 -1.96 5.91 18.16
N GLY A 63 -0.99 5.10 18.56
CA GLY A 63 -0.10 4.36 17.67
C GLY A 63 -0.89 3.55 16.66
N VAL A 64 -1.85 2.76 17.14
CA VAL A 64 -2.80 1.99 16.32
C VAL A 64 -3.59 2.88 15.37
N ARG A 65 -4.15 3.99 15.84
CA ARG A 65 -4.92 4.94 15.02
C ARG A 65 -4.08 5.55 13.89
N LEU A 66 -2.77 5.73 14.11
CA LEU A 66 -1.82 6.24 13.13
C LEU A 66 -1.09 5.14 12.33
N GLY A 67 -1.44 3.88 12.54
CA GLY A 67 -0.94 2.75 11.76
C GLY A 67 0.27 2.01 12.36
N SER A 68 0.78 2.41 13.54
CA SER A 68 1.79 1.64 14.29
C SER A 68 1.16 0.49 15.07
N VAL A 69 1.88 -0.62 15.21
CA VAL A 69 1.42 -1.81 15.95
C VAL A 69 1.69 -1.68 17.46
N CYS A 70 2.76 -0.96 17.80
CA CYS A 70 3.23 -0.70 19.16
C CYS A 70 3.73 0.75 19.31
N VAL A 71 4.18 1.06 20.52
CA VAL A 71 4.92 2.29 20.84
C VAL A 71 6.21 1.92 21.55
N ASP A 72 7.31 2.54 21.12
CA ASP A 72 8.57 2.55 21.86
C ASP A 72 8.51 3.68 22.88
N LEU A 73 8.36 3.34 24.16
CA LEU A 73 8.21 4.34 25.22
C LEU A 73 9.50 5.16 25.41
N ALA A 74 10.67 4.56 25.18
CA ALA A 74 11.94 5.24 25.34
C ALA A 74 12.14 6.33 24.27
N ALA A 75 11.67 6.06 23.05
CA ALA A 75 11.74 7.00 21.93
C ALA A 75 10.46 7.86 21.75
N ALA A 76 9.45 7.73 22.61
CA ALA A 76 8.16 8.39 22.39
C ALA A 76 8.28 9.92 22.32
N HIS A 77 9.14 10.52 23.14
CA HIS A 77 9.36 11.96 23.21
C HIS A 77 9.95 12.56 21.92
N THR A 78 10.80 11.81 21.20
CA THR A 78 11.43 12.26 19.94
C THR A 78 10.69 11.79 18.69
N SER A 79 9.96 10.68 18.77
CA SER A 79 9.26 10.09 17.62
C SER A 79 7.82 10.61 17.44
N THR A 80 7.28 11.33 18.42
CA THR A 80 5.90 11.86 18.35
C THR A 80 5.86 13.16 17.55
N ALA A 81 5.28 13.10 16.35
CA ALA A 81 4.92 14.28 15.56
C ALA A 81 3.40 14.50 15.54
N VAL A 82 2.98 15.77 15.54
CA VAL A 82 1.57 16.19 15.49
C VAL A 82 1.37 17.20 14.37
N GLU A 83 0.34 17.00 13.55
CA GLU A 83 0.05 17.90 12.43
C GLU A 83 -0.30 19.31 12.92
N GLY A 84 0.44 20.30 12.42
CA GLY A 84 0.22 21.72 12.74
C GLY A 84 0.62 22.12 14.16
N VAL A 85 1.49 21.35 14.80
CA VAL A 85 2.09 21.67 16.11
C VAL A 85 3.61 21.61 15.97
N GLU A 86 4.31 22.66 16.43
CA GLU A 86 5.77 22.73 16.36
C GLU A 86 6.42 21.61 17.21
N PRO A 87 7.50 20.97 16.72
CA PRO A 87 8.20 19.91 17.45
C PRO A 87 8.61 20.31 18.86
N ASP A 88 9.05 21.55 19.06
CA ASP A 88 9.47 22.07 20.38
C ASP A 88 8.32 22.11 21.38
N VAL A 89 7.09 22.35 20.91
CA VAL A 89 5.89 22.33 21.77
C VAL A 89 5.59 20.91 22.23
N VAL A 90 5.75 19.91 21.34
CA VAL A 90 5.58 18.50 21.69
C VAL A 90 6.69 18.03 22.62
N ALA A 91 7.93 18.44 22.38
CA ALA A 91 9.09 18.09 23.20
C ALA A 91 9.01 18.69 24.62
N ALA A 92 8.41 19.88 24.76
CA ALA A 92 8.24 20.57 26.05
C ALA A 92 7.10 20.01 26.92
N LEU A 93 6.32 19.03 26.43
CA LEU A 93 5.28 18.38 27.23
C LEU A 93 5.89 17.61 28.42
N PRO A 94 5.11 17.35 29.49
CA PRO A 94 5.59 16.63 30.66
C PRO A 94 5.77 15.13 30.37
N TRP A 95 6.74 14.77 29.54
CA TRP A 95 7.13 13.40 29.26
C TRP A 95 7.72 12.75 30.51
N PRO A 96 7.24 11.57 30.93
CA PRO A 96 7.88 10.81 31.99
C PRO A 96 9.33 10.44 31.63
N ASP A 97 10.21 10.34 32.64
CA ASP A 97 11.56 9.79 32.45
C ASP A 97 11.49 8.38 31.83
N PRO A 98 12.22 8.09 30.73
CA PRO A 98 12.08 6.83 30.01
C PRO A 98 12.24 5.56 30.86
N ALA A 99 13.26 5.51 31.72
CA ALA A 99 13.53 4.32 32.53
C ALA A 99 12.47 4.14 33.62
N GLY A 100 12.14 5.22 34.34
CA GLY A 100 11.08 5.22 35.34
C GLY A 100 9.69 4.97 34.74
N TRP A 101 9.47 5.35 33.48
CA TRP A 101 8.21 5.13 32.77
C TRP A 101 8.03 3.67 32.38
N VAL A 102 9.04 3.06 31.77
CA VAL A 102 9.00 1.63 31.41
C VAL A 102 8.76 0.80 32.66
N ALA A 103 9.51 1.05 33.75
CA ALA A 103 9.34 0.32 35.01
C ALA A 103 7.93 0.46 35.60
N ALA A 104 7.32 1.66 35.53
CA ALA A 104 5.95 1.87 35.99
C ALA A 104 4.93 1.10 35.16
N VAL A 105 5.12 1.06 33.85
CA VAL A 105 4.24 0.32 32.92
C VAL A 105 4.38 -1.18 33.15
N GLU A 106 5.60 -1.70 33.32
CA GLU A 106 5.84 -3.13 33.58
C GLU A 106 5.25 -3.61 34.92
N ALA A 107 5.17 -2.73 35.92
CA ALA A 107 4.59 -3.04 37.23
C ALA A 107 3.06 -3.02 37.27
N SER A 108 2.39 -2.50 36.22
CA SER A 108 0.94 -2.33 36.18
C SER A 108 0.19 -3.65 36.02
N ALA A 109 -0.93 -3.80 36.71
CA ALA A 109 -1.86 -4.93 36.52
C ALA A 109 -2.53 -4.94 35.15
N LEU A 110 -2.49 -3.83 34.40
CA LEU A 110 -3.01 -3.75 33.03
C LEU A 110 -2.06 -4.35 31.99
N VAL A 111 -0.82 -4.65 32.38
CA VAL A 111 0.28 -5.01 31.49
C VAL A 111 0.77 -6.41 31.81
N THR A 112 1.10 -7.19 30.78
CA THR A 112 1.93 -8.38 30.91
C THR A 112 3.26 -8.16 30.23
N VAL A 113 4.34 -8.54 30.90
CA VAL A 113 5.70 -8.50 30.35
C VAL A 113 6.03 -9.84 29.70
N GLY A 114 6.62 -9.77 28.50
CA GLY A 114 7.05 -10.95 27.74
C GLY A 114 5.94 -11.62 26.93
N SER A 115 6.21 -12.85 26.49
CA SER A 115 5.38 -13.59 25.54
C SER A 115 4.37 -14.54 26.18
N ALA A 116 4.34 -14.64 27.51
CA ALA A 116 3.46 -15.55 28.23
C ALA A 116 1.97 -15.26 27.93
N PRO A 117 1.12 -16.29 27.75
CA PRO A 117 -0.31 -16.10 27.59
C PRO A 117 -0.88 -15.33 28.78
N ALA A 118 -1.61 -14.25 28.51
CA ALA A 118 -2.27 -13.45 29.53
C ALA A 118 -3.59 -12.90 28.99
N HIS A 119 -4.48 -12.44 29.88
CA HIS A 119 -5.79 -11.87 29.54
C HIS A 119 -5.89 -10.40 29.96
N VAL A 120 -4.83 -9.63 29.73
CA VAL A 120 -4.73 -8.20 30.04
C VAL A 120 -4.73 -7.36 28.75
N PRO A 121 -5.14 -6.09 28.80
CA PRO A 121 -5.29 -5.27 27.60
C PRO A 121 -3.97 -4.80 26.98
N LEU A 122 -2.89 -4.70 27.77
CA LEU A 122 -1.60 -4.19 27.33
C LEU A 122 -0.50 -5.24 27.47
N ARG A 123 0.52 -5.15 26.62
CA ARG A 123 1.69 -6.04 26.68
C ARG A 123 2.98 -5.29 26.42
N MET A 124 3.99 -5.54 27.25
CA MET A 124 5.36 -5.06 27.07
C MET A 124 6.24 -6.20 26.57
N VAL A 125 6.86 -6.04 25.40
CA VAL A 125 7.85 -7.00 24.86
C VAL A 125 8.98 -6.22 24.22
N ASP A 126 10.23 -6.52 24.60
CA ASP A 126 11.44 -5.89 24.04
C ASP A 126 11.43 -4.35 24.06
N GLY A 127 10.91 -3.76 25.15
CA GLY A 127 10.76 -2.30 25.31
C GLY A 127 9.66 -1.66 24.45
N LEU A 128 8.83 -2.47 23.77
CA LEU A 128 7.69 -2.02 22.98
C LEU A 128 6.38 -2.33 23.69
N LEU A 129 5.53 -1.31 23.83
CA LEU A 129 4.19 -1.43 24.39
C LEU A 129 3.15 -1.66 23.29
N TYR A 130 2.34 -2.69 23.45
CA TYR A 130 1.26 -3.06 22.53
C TYR A 130 -0.10 -2.99 23.24
N LEU A 131 -1.16 -2.75 22.46
CA LEU A 131 -2.43 -3.36 22.81
C LEU A 131 -2.31 -4.86 22.51
N ASP A 132 -2.58 -5.71 23.51
CA ASP A 132 -2.29 -7.15 23.47
C ASP A 132 -2.87 -7.86 22.23
N ARG A 133 -4.04 -7.40 21.76
CA ARG A 133 -4.66 -7.85 20.50
C ARG A 133 -3.70 -7.76 19.31
N TYR A 134 -3.03 -6.63 19.11
CA TYR A 134 -2.17 -6.42 17.95
C TYR A 134 -0.85 -7.17 18.06
N TRP A 135 -0.30 -7.30 19.28
CA TRP A 135 0.83 -8.19 19.52
C TRP A 135 0.52 -9.65 19.13
N ARG A 136 -0.66 -10.17 19.53
CA ARG A 136 -1.06 -11.54 19.12
C ARG A 136 -1.20 -11.69 17.61
N GLN A 137 -1.76 -10.69 16.93
CA GLN A 137 -1.87 -10.71 15.47
C GLN A 137 -0.48 -10.71 14.81
N GLU A 138 0.45 -9.94 15.36
CA GLU A 138 1.84 -9.90 14.90
C GLU A 138 2.53 -11.25 15.09
N ARG A 139 2.36 -11.89 16.26
CA ARG A 139 2.87 -13.25 16.53
C ARG A 139 2.31 -14.28 15.56
N VAL A 140 1.00 -14.26 15.30
CA VAL A 140 0.36 -15.14 14.32
C VAL A 140 1.03 -15.05 12.94
N VAL A 141 1.35 -13.84 12.47
CA VAL A 141 2.06 -13.64 11.20
C VAL A 141 3.52 -14.08 11.30
N ALA A 142 4.22 -13.68 12.37
CA ALA A 142 5.63 -13.97 12.57
C ALA A 142 5.89 -15.49 12.63
N ASP A 143 5.11 -16.20 13.44
CA ASP A 143 5.22 -17.65 13.67
C ASP A 143 4.88 -18.44 12.40
N TRP A 144 3.88 -18.01 11.63
CA TRP A 144 3.55 -18.65 10.35
C TRP A 144 4.69 -18.50 9.34
N VAL A 145 5.27 -17.31 9.24
CA VAL A 145 6.41 -17.04 8.33
C VAL A 145 7.64 -17.84 8.76
N ASP A 146 7.93 -17.91 10.06
CA ASP A 146 9.07 -18.68 10.59
C ASP A 146 8.89 -20.18 10.35
N ALA A 147 7.67 -20.70 10.53
CA ALA A 147 7.32 -22.08 10.20
C ALA A 147 7.46 -22.36 8.69
N ALA A 148 7.04 -21.42 7.83
CA ALA A 148 7.20 -21.53 6.39
C ALA A 148 8.67 -21.53 5.95
N PHE A 149 9.53 -20.76 6.63
CA PHE A 149 10.98 -20.79 6.42
C PHE A 149 11.62 -22.10 6.90
N ALA A 150 11.22 -22.61 8.07
CA ALA A 150 11.75 -23.86 8.62
C ALA A 150 11.35 -25.09 7.77
N ALA A 151 10.18 -25.08 7.14
CA ALA A 151 9.68 -26.19 6.33
C ALA A 151 10.48 -26.47 5.03
N GLY A 152 11.48 -25.64 4.67
CA GLY A 152 12.55 -26.01 3.74
C GLY A 152 12.13 -26.52 2.36
N GLY A 153 11.06 -25.98 1.77
CA GLY A 153 10.61 -26.30 0.40
C GLY A 153 9.86 -27.63 0.22
N GLY A 154 9.59 -28.39 1.29
CA GLY A 154 8.95 -29.71 1.23
C GLY A 154 7.42 -29.68 1.12
N GLY A 155 6.84 -28.92 0.19
CA GLY A 155 5.41 -28.91 -0.06
C GLY A 155 5.11 -29.40 -1.48
N MET A 156 4.87 -30.70 -1.61
CA MET A 156 4.61 -31.48 -2.84
C MET A 156 5.87 -31.83 -3.67
N ASP A 157 6.28 -33.09 -3.55
CA ASP A 157 7.16 -33.86 -4.45
C ASP A 157 8.56 -33.31 -4.82
N ALA A 158 9.33 -32.89 -3.82
CA ALA A 158 10.79 -32.76 -3.96
C ALA A 158 11.54 -34.12 -4.02
N GLY A 159 10.83 -35.23 -4.28
CA GLY A 159 11.33 -36.60 -4.07
C GLY A 159 11.75 -37.38 -5.32
N SER A 160 11.45 -36.91 -6.54
CA SER A 160 11.90 -37.60 -7.77
C SER A 160 12.77 -36.71 -8.64
N ALA A 161 13.90 -37.24 -9.11
CA ALA A 161 14.80 -36.54 -10.04
C ALA A 161 14.08 -36.09 -11.33
N GLY A 162 12.99 -36.75 -11.71
CA GLY A 162 12.15 -36.39 -12.86
C GLY A 162 11.35 -35.10 -12.69
N ALA A 163 10.84 -34.81 -11.49
CA ALA A 163 10.09 -33.58 -11.21
C ALA A 163 10.98 -32.33 -11.27
N GLY A 164 12.23 -32.43 -10.81
CA GLY A 164 13.22 -31.35 -10.91
C GLY A 164 13.59 -31.02 -12.36
N ALA A 165 13.78 -32.05 -13.20
CA ALA A 165 14.07 -31.88 -14.61
C ALA A 165 12.91 -31.20 -15.37
N ALA A 166 11.67 -31.64 -15.15
CA ALA A 166 10.49 -31.04 -15.77
C ALA A 166 10.31 -29.56 -15.37
N THR A 167 10.54 -29.24 -14.10
CA THR A 167 10.49 -27.86 -13.57
C THR A 167 11.55 -26.98 -14.22
N ALA A 168 12.79 -27.47 -14.34
CA ALA A 168 13.87 -26.74 -15.01
C ALA A 168 13.58 -26.51 -16.51
N THR A 169 13.00 -27.50 -17.20
CA THR A 169 12.56 -27.35 -18.59
C THR A 169 11.45 -26.30 -18.72
N ALA A 170 10.44 -26.33 -17.86
CA ALA A 170 9.37 -25.33 -17.86
C ALA A 170 9.93 -23.92 -17.59
N LEU A 171 10.85 -23.77 -16.64
CA LEU A 171 11.52 -22.49 -16.35
C LEU A 171 12.27 -21.97 -17.58
N ALA A 172 13.05 -22.80 -18.26
CA ALA A 172 13.79 -22.40 -19.46
C ALA A 172 12.87 -22.00 -20.62
N ARG A 173 11.71 -22.66 -20.78
CA ARG A 173 10.71 -22.31 -21.79
C ARG A 173 9.99 -20.99 -21.48
N LEU A 174 9.73 -20.71 -20.20
CA LEU A 174 9.10 -19.46 -19.75
C LEU A 174 10.08 -18.26 -19.80
N PHE A 175 11.39 -18.52 -19.66
CA PHE A 175 12.45 -17.52 -19.64
C PHE A 175 13.62 -17.92 -20.57
N PRO A 176 13.46 -17.74 -21.90
CA PRO A 176 14.41 -18.25 -22.88
C PRO A 176 15.75 -17.47 -22.93
N SER A 177 15.74 -16.19 -22.54
CA SER A 177 16.96 -15.36 -22.54
C SER A 177 18.00 -15.92 -21.56
N GLN A 178 19.28 -15.89 -21.95
CA GLN A 178 20.38 -16.28 -21.07
C GLN A 178 20.93 -15.10 -20.24
N GLU A 179 20.50 -13.87 -20.54
CA GLU A 179 20.86 -12.71 -19.74
C GLU A 179 20.28 -12.80 -18.33
N PRO A 180 20.87 -12.11 -17.34
CA PRO A 180 20.30 -12.01 -16.00
C PRO A 180 18.87 -11.45 -16.04
N ASP A 181 17.93 -12.20 -15.47
CA ASP A 181 16.52 -11.84 -15.37
C ASP A 181 16.01 -12.11 -13.94
N LEU A 182 15.77 -11.05 -13.18
CA LEU A 182 15.23 -11.15 -11.83
C LEU A 182 13.82 -11.76 -11.80
N GLN A 183 13.08 -11.74 -12.92
CA GLN A 183 11.81 -12.44 -13.02
C GLN A 183 12.00 -13.96 -13.07
N ARG A 184 13.06 -14.45 -13.73
CA ARG A 184 13.44 -15.87 -13.74
C ARG A 184 13.86 -16.32 -12.33
N LEU A 185 14.67 -15.51 -11.65
CA LEU A 185 15.04 -15.78 -10.26
C LEU A 185 13.82 -15.80 -9.33
N ALA A 186 12.91 -14.81 -9.45
CA ALA A 186 11.67 -14.78 -8.68
C ALA A 186 10.82 -16.04 -8.89
N ALA A 187 10.73 -16.53 -10.14
CA ALA A 187 10.03 -17.76 -10.46
C ALA A 187 10.63 -18.98 -9.75
N ALA A 188 11.95 -19.14 -9.82
CA ALA A 188 12.62 -20.26 -9.18
C ALA A 188 12.56 -20.19 -7.64
N VAL A 189 12.71 -19.00 -7.06
CA VAL A 189 12.59 -18.78 -5.61
C VAL A 189 11.16 -19.08 -5.14
N ALA A 190 10.15 -18.60 -5.86
CA ALA A 190 8.75 -18.87 -5.54
C ALA A 190 8.39 -20.34 -5.67
N ALA A 191 8.95 -21.08 -6.64
CA ALA A 191 8.73 -22.52 -6.82
C ALA A 191 9.47 -23.40 -5.79
N SER A 192 10.57 -22.91 -5.21
CA SER A 192 11.33 -23.66 -4.19
C SER A 192 10.90 -23.43 -2.74
N ARG A 193 9.95 -22.52 -2.47
CA ARG A 193 9.59 -22.09 -1.09
C ARG A 193 8.09 -21.97 -0.82
N ARG A 194 7.66 -22.32 0.40
CA ARG A 194 6.27 -22.15 0.86
C ARG A 194 5.88 -20.68 1.06
N PHE A 195 6.85 -19.82 1.35
CA PHE A 195 6.65 -18.38 1.46
C PHE A 195 7.68 -17.64 0.60
N SER A 196 7.19 -16.70 -0.21
CA SER A 196 8.05 -15.82 -1.00
C SER A 196 7.41 -14.44 -1.16
N ILE A 197 8.27 -13.45 -1.40
CA ILE A 197 7.87 -12.07 -1.68
C ILE A 197 8.45 -11.67 -3.03
N LEU A 198 7.56 -11.28 -3.94
CA LEU A 198 7.91 -10.59 -5.18
C LEU A 198 7.73 -9.09 -4.99
N ALA A 199 8.84 -8.42 -4.71
CA ALA A 199 8.89 -6.97 -4.55
C ALA A 199 9.20 -6.26 -5.88
N GLY A 200 8.84 -4.99 -5.99
CA GLY A 200 9.31 -4.12 -7.05
C GLY A 200 8.40 -2.92 -7.27
N GLY A 201 8.95 -1.85 -7.86
CA GLY A 201 8.21 -0.63 -8.17
C GLY A 201 7.05 -0.86 -9.15
N PRO A 202 6.17 0.14 -9.38
CA PRO A 202 5.20 0.09 -10.47
C PRO A 202 5.91 -0.17 -11.81
N GLY A 203 5.26 -0.90 -12.72
CA GLY A 203 5.81 -1.10 -14.07
C GLY A 203 7.00 -2.06 -14.19
N THR A 204 7.47 -2.69 -13.12
CA THR A 204 8.58 -3.67 -13.15
C THR A 204 8.18 -5.06 -13.69
N GLY A 205 6.90 -5.25 -14.03
CA GLY A 205 6.38 -6.50 -14.59
C GLY A 205 5.95 -7.53 -13.54
N LYS A 206 5.75 -7.16 -12.27
CA LYS A 206 5.33 -8.07 -11.19
C LYS A 206 4.20 -9.03 -11.59
N THR A 207 3.09 -8.52 -12.11
CA THR A 207 1.93 -9.35 -12.49
C THR A 207 2.23 -10.30 -13.65
N TRP A 208 3.10 -9.89 -14.58
CA TRP A 208 3.59 -10.77 -15.65
C TRP A 208 4.45 -11.91 -15.09
N THR A 209 5.31 -11.58 -14.13
CA THR A 209 6.11 -12.57 -13.41
C THR A 209 5.23 -13.53 -12.61
N VAL A 210 4.13 -13.06 -12.01
CA VAL A 210 3.13 -13.90 -11.35
C VAL A 210 2.55 -14.93 -12.33
N ALA A 211 2.17 -14.52 -13.55
CA ALA A 211 1.67 -15.46 -14.56
C ALA A 211 2.63 -16.62 -14.83
N LYS A 212 3.93 -16.30 -14.99
CA LYS A 212 4.99 -17.29 -15.19
C LYS A 212 5.27 -18.14 -13.95
N ILE A 213 5.19 -17.56 -12.74
CA ILE A 213 5.29 -18.31 -11.48
C ILE A 213 4.17 -19.34 -11.39
N LEU A 214 2.93 -18.96 -11.68
CA LEU A 214 1.77 -19.86 -11.60
C LEU A 214 1.87 -21.00 -12.61
N ALA A 215 2.30 -20.69 -13.84
CA ALA A 215 2.55 -21.69 -14.87
C ALA A 215 3.66 -22.67 -14.45
N LEU A 216 4.75 -22.17 -13.86
CA LEU A 216 5.84 -23.00 -13.34
C LEU A 216 5.37 -23.91 -12.20
N LEU A 217 4.57 -23.39 -11.26
CA LEU A 217 4.02 -24.17 -10.15
C LEU A 217 3.07 -25.26 -10.64
N GLN A 218 2.21 -24.97 -11.63
CA GLN A 218 1.34 -25.98 -12.24
C GLN A 218 2.17 -27.06 -12.94
N ALA A 219 3.21 -26.68 -13.69
CA ALA A 219 4.11 -27.64 -14.33
C ALA A 219 4.85 -28.52 -13.32
N GLN A 220 5.33 -27.92 -12.22
CA GLN A 220 6.03 -28.63 -11.14
C GLN A 220 5.14 -29.68 -10.47
N ALA A 221 3.86 -29.38 -10.28
CA ALA A 221 2.90 -30.29 -9.66
C ALA A 221 2.29 -31.33 -10.63
N GLY A 222 2.59 -31.25 -11.94
CA GLY A 222 1.89 -32.05 -12.96
C GLY A 222 0.44 -31.61 -13.21
N GLY A 223 0.08 -30.39 -12.80
CA GLY A 223 -1.26 -29.81 -12.89
C GLY A 223 -2.11 -30.00 -11.62
N GLY A 224 -3.33 -29.45 -11.64
CA GLY A 224 -4.33 -29.68 -10.60
C GLY A 224 -4.18 -28.86 -9.32
N LEU A 225 -3.22 -27.93 -9.24
CA LEU A 225 -3.12 -27.03 -8.09
C LEU A 225 -4.33 -26.11 -8.02
N ARG A 226 -4.94 -26.03 -6.84
CA ARG A 226 -5.98 -25.04 -6.54
C ARG A 226 -5.31 -23.74 -6.17
N ILE A 227 -5.44 -22.74 -7.03
CA ILE A 227 -4.77 -21.44 -6.89
C ILE A 227 -5.82 -20.37 -6.58
N ALA A 228 -5.59 -19.61 -5.51
CA ALA A 228 -6.34 -18.38 -5.24
C ALA A 228 -5.51 -17.15 -5.60
N LEU A 229 -6.13 -16.23 -6.33
CA LEU A 229 -5.59 -14.91 -6.60
C LEU A 229 -6.40 -13.89 -5.82
N ALA A 230 -5.71 -13.11 -4.99
CA ALA A 230 -6.35 -12.12 -4.14
C ALA A 230 -5.63 -10.77 -4.19
N ALA A 231 -6.39 -9.71 -3.92
CA ALA A 231 -5.87 -8.37 -3.69
C ALA A 231 -6.69 -7.69 -2.57
N PRO A 232 -6.20 -6.61 -1.94
CA PRO A 232 -6.93 -5.94 -0.88
C PRO A 232 -8.20 -5.20 -1.38
N THR A 233 -8.21 -4.74 -2.63
CA THR A 233 -9.32 -3.99 -3.22
C THR A 233 -9.86 -4.65 -4.49
N GLY A 234 -11.13 -4.38 -4.83
CA GLY A 234 -11.77 -4.92 -6.03
C GLY A 234 -11.07 -4.48 -7.32
N LYS A 235 -10.65 -3.21 -7.37
CA LYS A 235 -9.86 -2.65 -8.48
C LYS A 235 -8.52 -3.36 -8.68
N ALA A 236 -7.78 -3.60 -7.61
CA ALA A 236 -6.51 -4.33 -7.68
C ALA A 236 -6.72 -5.78 -8.14
N ALA A 237 -7.79 -6.45 -7.66
CA ALA A 237 -8.13 -7.80 -8.10
C ALA A 237 -8.49 -7.84 -9.60
N ALA A 238 -9.30 -6.89 -10.08
CA ALA A 238 -9.66 -6.80 -11.49
C ALA A 238 -8.42 -6.55 -12.38
N ARG A 239 -7.51 -5.67 -11.93
CA ARG A 239 -6.24 -5.40 -12.63
C ARG A 239 -5.33 -6.63 -12.68
N LEU A 240 -5.20 -7.36 -11.56
CA LEU A 240 -4.45 -8.61 -11.49
C LEU A 240 -4.99 -9.63 -12.50
N GLN A 241 -6.31 -9.81 -12.55
CA GLN A 241 -6.96 -10.72 -13.49
C GLN A 241 -6.74 -10.31 -14.95
N GLN A 242 -6.87 -9.02 -15.25
CA GLN A 242 -6.64 -8.50 -16.60
C GLN A 242 -5.19 -8.71 -17.07
N ALA A 243 -4.22 -8.32 -16.24
CA ALA A 243 -2.81 -8.47 -16.58
C ALA A 243 -2.38 -9.95 -16.67
N LEU A 244 -3.03 -10.85 -15.92
CA LEU A 244 -2.83 -12.28 -16.06
C LEU A 244 -3.31 -12.79 -17.44
N ARG A 245 -4.51 -12.37 -17.87
CA ARG A 245 -5.07 -12.71 -19.18
C ARG A 245 -4.19 -12.21 -20.32
N GLU A 246 -3.71 -10.97 -20.22
CA GLU A 246 -2.77 -10.39 -21.19
C GLU A 246 -1.46 -11.17 -21.24
N ALA A 247 -0.92 -11.58 -20.08
CA ALA A 247 0.32 -12.34 -20.01
C ALA A 247 0.22 -13.72 -20.67
N VAL A 248 -0.87 -14.45 -20.44
CA VAL A 248 -1.06 -15.79 -21.03
C VAL A 248 -1.45 -15.75 -22.51
N ALA A 249 -1.93 -14.61 -23.00
CA ALA A 249 -2.25 -14.39 -24.41
C ALA A 249 -1.01 -13.99 -25.24
N ASP A 250 0.12 -13.72 -24.60
CA ASP A 250 1.36 -13.34 -25.27
C ASP A 250 1.89 -14.49 -26.15
N PRO A 251 2.27 -14.23 -27.41
CA PRO A 251 2.81 -15.26 -28.29
C PRO A 251 4.10 -15.93 -27.76
N GLY A 252 4.86 -15.24 -26.91
CA GLY A 252 6.05 -15.77 -26.25
C GLY A 252 5.74 -16.61 -25.00
N PHE A 253 4.48 -16.72 -24.58
CA PHE A 253 4.05 -17.59 -23.49
C PHE A 253 3.71 -18.99 -24.04
N PRO A 254 4.39 -20.07 -23.63
CA PRO A 254 4.11 -21.41 -24.13
C PRO A 254 2.66 -21.85 -23.87
N ALA A 255 1.93 -22.23 -24.92
CA ALA A 255 0.48 -22.46 -24.86
C ALA A 255 0.05 -23.56 -23.86
N ASP A 256 0.84 -24.63 -23.74
CA ASP A 256 0.63 -25.72 -22.78
C ASP A 256 0.80 -25.26 -21.32
N LEU A 257 1.69 -24.29 -21.08
CA LEU A 257 1.90 -23.69 -19.77
C LEU A 257 0.91 -22.55 -19.47
N ALA A 258 0.35 -21.92 -20.51
CA ALA A 258 -0.68 -20.88 -20.39
C ALA A 258 -2.04 -21.46 -20.00
N ALA A 259 -2.42 -22.62 -20.56
CA ALA A 259 -3.76 -23.19 -20.40
C ALA A 259 -4.20 -23.38 -18.93
N PRO A 260 -3.37 -23.89 -17.99
CA PRO A 260 -3.76 -24.02 -16.58
C PRO A 260 -3.93 -22.69 -15.83
N VAL A 261 -3.41 -21.60 -16.38
CA VAL A 261 -3.41 -20.27 -15.76
C VAL A 261 -4.55 -19.40 -16.30
N ALA A 262 -4.93 -19.58 -17.57
CA ALA A 262 -5.94 -18.77 -18.25
C ALA A 262 -7.33 -18.78 -17.59
N GLY A 263 -7.68 -19.85 -16.88
CA GLY A 263 -8.97 -20.00 -16.18
C GLY A 263 -9.02 -19.40 -14.77
N LEU A 264 -7.91 -18.87 -14.24
CA LEU A 264 -7.85 -18.36 -12.88
C LEU A 264 -8.62 -17.04 -12.73
N THR A 265 -9.32 -16.89 -11.61
CA THR A 265 -10.06 -15.67 -11.27
C THR A 265 -9.49 -15.01 -10.03
N ALA A 266 -9.46 -13.68 -10.02
CA ALA A 266 -9.03 -12.91 -8.87
C ALA A 266 -10.22 -12.44 -8.03
N SER A 267 -9.95 -12.25 -6.75
CA SER A 267 -10.94 -11.81 -5.76
C SER A 267 -10.35 -10.80 -4.79
N THR A 268 -11.20 -10.15 -3.99
CA THR A 268 -10.68 -9.44 -2.82
C THR A 268 -10.36 -10.43 -1.71
N LEU A 269 -9.39 -10.10 -0.84
CA LEU A 269 -9.10 -10.89 0.36
C LEU A 269 -10.35 -11.10 1.24
N HIS A 270 -11.20 -10.08 1.36
CA HIS A 270 -12.47 -10.16 2.09
C HIS A 270 -13.44 -11.18 1.49
N ARG A 271 -13.48 -11.30 0.15
CA ARG A 271 -14.29 -12.30 -0.56
C ARG A 271 -13.68 -13.68 -0.41
N LEU A 272 -12.36 -13.81 -0.55
CA LEU A 272 -11.64 -15.07 -0.37
C LEU A 272 -11.85 -15.66 1.03
N LEU A 273 -11.76 -14.83 2.07
CA LEU A 273 -11.96 -15.25 3.46
C LEU A 273 -13.43 -15.46 3.83
N GLY A 274 -14.37 -14.92 3.04
CA GLY A 274 -15.81 -14.98 3.29
C GLY A 274 -16.24 -14.05 4.42
N THR A 275 -16.67 -12.83 4.09
CA THR A 275 -17.08 -11.84 5.10
C THR A 275 -18.36 -12.26 5.82
N LYS A 276 -18.37 -12.17 7.16
CA LYS A 276 -19.57 -12.45 7.98
C LYS A 276 -20.38 -11.17 8.23
N PRO A 277 -21.72 -11.18 8.04
CA PRO A 277 -22.58 -10.03 8.33
C PRO A 277 -22.40 -9.53 9.78
N GLY A 278 -22.45 -8.21 9.96
CA GLY A 278 -22.35 -7.58 11.29
C GLY A 278 -20.94 -7.55 11.91
N THR A 279 -19.90 -8.00 11.19
CA THR A 279 -18.52 -7.96 11.69
C THR A 279 -17.55 -7.46 10.62
N THR A 280 -16.56 -6.66 11.03
CA THR A 280 -15.50 -6.16 10.12
C THR A 280 -14.22 -6.97 10.17
N SER A 281 -14.07 -7.88 11.15
CA SER A 281 -12.82 -8.59 11.41
C SER A 281 -12.96 -10.11 11.57
N ARG A 282 -14.17 -10.65 11.40
CA ARG A 282 -14.42 -12.10 11.46
C ARG A 282 -14.84 -12.60 10.09
N PHE A 283 -14.31 -13.76 9.75
CA PHE A 283 -14.47 -14.37 8.43
C PHE A 283 -15.02 -15.78 8.56
N LEU A 284 -15.51 -16.32 7.45
CA LEU A 284 -15.97 -17.71 7.32
C LEU A 284 -14.79 -18.67 7.39
N HIS A 285 -13.69 -18.31 6.75
CA HIS A 285 -12.45 -19.09 6.77
C HIS A 285 -11.53 -18.62 7.89
N ASP A 286 -11.06 -19.60 8.66
CA ASP A 286 -10.17 -19.44 9.80
C ASP A 286 -9.46 -20.78 10.08
N ARG A 287 -8.57 -20.80 11.07
CA ARG A 287 -8.74 -21.66 12.23
C ARG A 287 -9.16 -23.12 11.99
N GLY A 288 -10.46 -23.30 12.17
CA GLY A 288 -11.18 -24.56 12.06
C GLY A 288 -11.81 -24.78 10.69
N ASN A 289 -11.80 -23.78 9.80
CA ASN A 289 -12.32 -23.86 8.44
C ASN A 289 -11.33 -23.27 7.42
N ARG A 290 -10.25 -24.01 7.12
CA ARG A 290 -9.17 -23.53 6.26
C ARG A 290 -9.60 -23.39 4.81
N LEU A 291 -8.90 -22.52 4.09
CA LEU A 291 -9.01 -22.37 2.65
C LEU A 291 -8.55 -23.63 1.91
N ALA A 292 -9.35 -24.09 0.95
CA ALA A 292 -9.08 -25.26 0.13
C ALA A 292 -8.17 -24.94 -1.07
N PHE A 293 -7.12 -24.15 -0.86
CA PHE A 293 -6.15 -23.76 -1.89
C PHE A 293 -4.75 -24.27 -1.56
N ASP A 294 -4.01 -24.69 -2.58
CA ASP A 294 -2.63 -25.15 -2.50
C ASP A 294 -1.66 -23.96 -2.64
N VAL A 295 -2.03 -22.96 -3.44
CA VAL A 295 -1.29 -21.71 -3.62
C VAL A 295 -2.23 -20.52 -3.43
N VAL A 296 -1.78 -19.52 -2.67
CA VAL A 296 -2.45 -18.23 -2.53
C VAL A 296 -1.47 -17.12 -2.94
N VAL A 297 -1.89 -16.30 -3.90
CA VAL A 297 -1.16 -15.10 -4.32
C VAL A 297 -1.91 -13.87 -3.84
N VAL A 298 -1.20 -12.95 -3.19
CA VAL A 298 -1.75 -11.66 -2.75
C VAL A 298 -1.01 -10.53 -3.46
N ASP A 299 -1.67 -9.88 -4.42
CA ASP A 299 -1.14 -8.69 -5.09
C ASP A 299 -1.53 -7.39 -4.36
N GLU A 300 -0.76 -6.32 -4.61
CA GLU A 300 -0.82 -5.05 -3.87
C GLU A 300 -0.71 -5.25 -2.35
N ALA A 301 0.17 -6.15 -1.92
CA ALA A 301 0.35 -6.53 -0.52
C ALA A 301 0.79 -5.37 0.40
N SER A 302 1.30 -4.25 -0.16
CA SER A 302 1.60 -3.02 0.59
C SER A 302 0.37 -2.41 1.26
N MET A 303 -0.82 -2.63 0.69
CA MET A 303 -2.10 -2.16 1.23
C MET A 303 -2.73 -3.13 2.25
N VAL A 304 -2.13 -4.30 2.51
CA VAL A 304 -2.67 -5.30 3.44
C VAL A 304 -2.29 -4.95 4.87
N SER A 305 -3.31 -4.84 5.73
CA SER A 305 -3.13 -4.54 7.15
C SER A 305 -2.67 -5.76 7.96
N LEU A 306 -2.13 -5.52 9.16
CA LEU A 306 -1.76 -6.60 10.08
C LEU A 306 -2.96 -7.48 10.44
N THR A 307 -4.12 -6.86 10.70
CA THR A 307 -5.33 -7.62 11.02
C THR A 307 -5.71 -8.54 9.86
N LEU A 308 -5.75 -8.03 8.62
CA LEU A 308 -6.13 -8.84 7.47
C LEU A 308 -5.10 -9.94 7.17
N MET A 309 -3.80 -9.64 7.27
CA MET A 309 -2.76 -10.67 7.11
C MET A 309 -2.88 -11.76 8.17
N SER A 310 -3.08 -11.40 9.45
CA SER A 310 -3.23 -12.37 10.53
C SER A 310 -4.40 -13.33 10.29
N ARG A 311 -5.53 -12.82 9.76
CA ARG A 311 -6.68 -13.65 9.38
C ARG A 311 -6.41 -14.49 8.14
N LEU A 312 -5.66 -13.97 7.17
CA LEU A 312 -5.25 -14.74 6.01
C LEU A 312 -4.41 -15.94 6.41
N VAL A 313 -3.31 -15.75 7.15
CA VAL A 313 -2.42 -16.86 7.53
C VAL A 313 -3.11 -17.85 8.47
N GLU A 314 -4.04 -17.37 9.31
CA GLU A 314 -4.96 -18.25 10.04
C GLU A 314 -5.92 -19.00 9.14
N ALA A 315 -6.25 -18.56 7.94
CA ALA A 315 -7.12 -19.32 7.04
C ALA A 315 -6.33 -20.31 6.17
N LEU A 316 -5.01 -20.18 6.07
CA LEU A 316 -4.17 -21.07 5.24
C LEU A 316 -3.95 -22.43 5.90
N ARG A 317 -3.90 -23.47 5.07
CA ARG A 317 -3.41 -24.79 5.51
C ARG A 317 -1.89 -24.74 5.76
N PRO A 318 -1.33 -25.56 6.66
CA PRO A 318 0.11 -25.56 6.96
C PRO A 318 1.02 -25.86 5.74
N ASP A 319 0.51 -26.58 4.74
CA ASP A 319 1.17 -26.94 3.49
C ASP A 319 0.94 -25.93 2.36
N CYS A 320 0.07 -24.94 2.56
CA CYS A 320 -0.27 -23.93 1.56
C CYS A 320 0.93 -23.02 1.24
N ARG A 321 1.13 -22.72 -0.04
CA ARG A 321 2.12 -21.75 -0.52
C ARG A 321 1.53 -20.35 -0.55
N LEU A 322 2.23 -19.38 0.02
CA LEU A 322 1.85 -17.97 0.00
C LEU A 322 2.90 -17.16 -0.76
N LEU A 323 2.45 -16.48 -1.82
CA LEU A 323 3.24 -15.49 -2.57
C LEU A 323 2.67 -14.10 -2.31
N LEU A 324 3.45 -13.22 -1.68
CA LEU A 324 3.10 -11.81 -1.55
C LEU A 324 3.73 -11.02 -2.70
N VAL A 325 2.94 -10.17 -3.34
CA VAL A 325 3.36 -9.34 -4.47
C VAL A 325 3.05 -7.89 -4.14
N GLY A 326 4.03 -7.00 -4.29
CA GLY A 326 3.82 -5.60 -3.97
C GLY A 326 5.09 -4.78 -4.01
N ASP A 327 4.99 -3.58 -3.46
CA ASP A 327 6.07 -2.61 -3.41
C ASP A 327 6.26 -2.14 -1.97
N PRO A 328 7.34 -2.52 -1.28
CA PRO A 328 7.56 -2.14 0.12
C PRO A 328 7.84 -0.64 0.29
N ASP A 329 8.19 0.08 -0.78
CA ASP A 329 8.49 1.50 -0.77
C ASP A 329 7.26 2.36 -1.12
N GLN A 330 6.15 1.73 -1.54
CA GLN A 330 4.85 2.41 -1.66
C GLN A 330 4.20 2.64 -0.30
N LEU A 331 3.32 3.62 -0.27
CA LEU A 331 2.53 3.98 0.90
C LEU A 331 1.77 2.76 1.44
N ALA A 332 2.01 2.45 2.71
CA ALA A 332 1.41 1.30 3.38
C ALA A 332 -0.11 1.46 3.56
N SER A 333 -0.78 0.36 3.96
CA SER A 333 -2.21 0.36 4.32
C SER A 333 -2.58 1.52 5.25
N ILE A 334 -3.77 2.09 5.12
CA ILE A 334 -4.29 3.08 6.07
C ILE A 334 -4.51 2.45 7.46
N GLU A 335 -4.80 1.15 7.49
CA GLU A 335 -4.96 0.39 8.72
C GLU A 335 -3.62 0.03 9.38
N VAL A 336 -3.70 -0.57 10.56
CA VAL A 336 -2.57 -0.91 11.44
C VAL A 336 -1.55 -1.82 10.76
N GLY A 337 -0.27 -1.45 10.88
CA GLY A 337 0.89 -2.23 10.45
C GLY A 337 1.32 -1.94 9.02
N ALA A 338 2.59 -2.23 8.73
CA ALA A 338 3.17 -2.18 7.38
C ALA A 338 3.75 -3.56 7.04
N VAL A 339 2.87 -4.58 7.01
CA VAL A 339 3.26 -5.99 6.97
C VAL A 339 4.27 -6.31 5.86
N LEU A 340 4.02 -5.86 4.62
CA LEU A 340 4.94 -6.12 3.51
C LEU A 340 6.32 -5.51 3.75
N GLY A 341 6.38 -4.24 4.17
CA GLY A 341 7.63 -3.55 4.46
C GLY A 341 8.39 -4.18 5.63
N ASP A 342 7.67 -4.57 6.67
CA ASP A 342 8.24 -5.22 7.85
C ASP A 342 8.79 -6.61 7.53
N LEU A 343 8.06 -7.42 6.76
CA LEU A 343 8.52 -8.73 6.29
C LEU A 343 9.67 -8.61 5.29
N PHE A 344 9.68 -7.57 4.45
CA PHE A 344 10.78 -7.28 3.53
C PHE A 344 12.07 -6.93 4.28
N ALA A 345 11.96 -6.20 5.40
CA ALA A 345 13.08 -5.82 6.26
C ALA A 345 13.47 -6.90 7.30
N ARG A 346 12.67 -7.95 7.46
CA ARG A 346 12.85 -8.97 8.51
C ARG A 346 14.15 -9.77 8.27
N PRO A 347 15.03 -9.89 9.28
CA PRO A 347 16.23 -10.73 9.18
C PRO A 347 15.89 -12.22 9.01
N THR A 348 16.67 -12.93 8.19
CA THR A 348 16.48 -14.37 7.97
C THR A 348 17.19 -15.24 9.00
N PRO A 349 16.59 -16.35 9.46
CA PRO A 349 17.29 -17.34 10.28
C PRO A 349 18.48 -17.97 9.54
N GLY A 350 19.66 -18.05 10.17
CA GLY A 350 20.72 -18.99 9.76
C GLY A 350 21.71 -18.54 8.68
N GLY A 351 21.98 -17.23 8.55
CA GLY A 351 23.17 -16.67 7.89
C GLY A 351 23.61 -17.35 6.59
N GLY A 352 23.00 -16.99 5.45
CA GLY A 352 23.51 -17.20 4.09
C GLY A 352 23.64 -18.64 3.55
N ARG A 353 23.91 -19.66 4.38
CA ARG A 353 24.26 -21.02 3.93
C ARG A 353 23.06 -21.96 3.74
N ALA A 354 21.95 -21.75 4.46
CA ALA A 354 20.77 -22.61 4.33
C ALA A 354 19.95 -22.34 3.04
N GLY A 355 20.22 -21.24 2.32
CA GLY A 355 19.38 -20.74 1.22
C GLY A 355 19.73 -21.21 -0.20
N ALA A 356 20.92 -21.76 -0.43
CA ALA A 356 21.29 -22.33 -1.74
C ALA A 356 20.64 -23.72 -1.98
N VAL A 357 20.41 -24.45 -0.89
CA VAL A 357 19.91 -25.83 -0.89
C VAL A 357 18.52 -26.00 -1.54
N PRO A 358 17.53 -25.08 -1.38
CA PRO A 358 16.22 -25.22 -2.01
C PRO A 358 16.23 -25.13 -3.54
N LEU A 359 17.06 -24.27 -4.14
CA LEU A 359 17.12 -24.10 -5.60
C LEU A 359 17.85 -25.26 -6.28
N GLU A 360 18.89 -25.78 -5.63
CA GLU A 360 19.62 -26.97 -6.10
C GLU A 360 18.72 -28.21 -6.04
N ARG A 361 18.01 -28.43 -4.92
CA ARG A 361 17.03 -29.53 -4.79
C ARG A 361 15.92 -29.46 -5.83
N ALA A 362 15.50 -28.26 -6.21
CA ALA A 362 14.48 -28.06 -7.23
C ALA A 362 15.01 -28.17 -8.68
N GLY A 363 16.30 -28.47 -8.87
CA GLY A 363 16.92 -28.61 -10.20
C GLY A 363 17.10 -27.30 -10.97
N MET A 364 16.87 -26.14 -10.34
CA MET A 364 16.89 -24.84 -11.00
C MET A 364 18.20 -24.06 -10.75
N GLY A 365 19.06 -24.51 -9.84
CA GLY A 365 20.28 -23.79 -9.43
C GLY A 365 21.17 -23.35 -10.60
N ARG A 366 21.41 -24.23 -11.58
CA ARG A 366 22.21 -23.89 -12.78
C ARG A 366 21.52 -22.84 -13.66
N ALA A 367 20.20 -22.93 -13.82
CA ALA A 367 19.44 -22.04 -14.69
C ALA A 367 19.39 -20.59 -14.16
N VAL A 368 19.45 -20.41 -12.84
CA VAL A 368 19.40 -19.08 -12.19
C VAL A 368 20.75 -18.56 -11.71
N ALA A 369 21.84 -19.28 -11.97
CA ALA A 369 23.19 -18.86 -11.59
C ALA A 369 23.57 -17.47 -12.16
N PRO A 370 23.26 -17.12 -13.43
CA PRO A 370 23.51 -15.77 -13.94
C PRO A 370 22.71 -14.69 -13.19
N ASP A 371 21.48 -15.00 -12.79
CA ASP A 371 20.61 -14.07 -12.07
C ASP A 371 21.17 -13.76 -10.68
N LEU A 372 21.59 -14.80 -9.95
CA LEU A 372 22.20 -14.66 -8.63
C LEU A 372 23.55 -13.93 -8.70
N ALA A 373 24.31 -14.13 -9.78
CA ALA A 373 25.58 -13.45 -10.00
C ALA A 373 25.41 -11.94 -10.22
N SER A 374 24.27 -11.50 -10.79
CA SER A 374 23.96 -10.09 -11.01
C SER A 374 23.59 -9.30 -9.74
N LEU A 375 23.27 -10.00 -8.63
CA LEU A 375 22.84 -9.40 -7.38
C LEU A 375 24.01 -9.11 -6.43
N GLY A 376 23.86 -8.04 -5.63
CA GLY A 376 24.73 -7.76 -4.48
C GLY A 376 24.60 -8.82 -3.38
N SER A 377 25.54 -8.84 -2.42
CA SER A 377 25.56 -9.82 -1.32
C SER A 377 24.26 -9.89 -0.53
N ASP A 378 23.71 -8.72 -0.18
CA ASP A 378 22.53 -8.60 0.66
C ASP A 378 21.26 -9.02 -0.09
N GLU A 379 21.15 -8.67 -1.37
CA GLU A 379 20.04 -9.05 -2.23
C GLU A 379 20.05 -10.54 -2.51
N ARG A 380 21.23 -11.10 -2.77
CA ARG A 380 21.43 -12.55 -2.90
C ARG A 380 21.05 -13.26 -1.60
N GLY A 381 21.47 -12.73 -0.45
CA GLY A 381 21.09 -13.24 0.87
C GLY A 381 19.58 -13.25 1.10
N ARG A 382 18.89 -12.14 0.77
CA ARG A 382 17.43 -12.03 0.86
C ARG A 382 16.70 -12.99 -0.08
N ALA A 383 17.14 -13.10 -1.33
CA ALA A 383 16.54 -14.02 -2.29
C ALA A 383 16.67 -15.47 -1.82
N LEU A 384 17.88 -15.87 -1.42
CA LEU A 384 18.20 -17.25 -1.06
C LEU A 384 17.69 -17.63 0.32
N ALA A 385 17.71 -16.75 1.32
CA ALA A 385 17.34 -17.08 2.69
C ALA A 385 15.90 -16.67 3.04
N ALA A 386 15.44 -15.51 2.56
CA ALA A 386 14.12 -14.94 2.87
C ALA A 386 13.06 -15.25 1.82
N GLY A 387 13.46 -15.77 0.65
CA GLY A 387 12.55 -15.91 -0.47
C GLY A 387 12.05 -14.57 -1.02
N VAL A 388 12.83 -13.49 -0.84
CA VAL A 388 12.48 -12.13 -1.25
C VAL A 388 13.25 -11.76 -2.50
N VAL A 389 12.55 -11.53 -3.61
CA VAL A 389 13.15 -11.06 -4.86
C VAL A 389 12.55 -9.72 -5.23
N ARG A 390 13.40 -8.70 -5.46
CA ARG A 390 12.99 -7.35 -5.86
C ARG A 390 13.29 -7.14 -7.33
N LEU A 391 12.27 -6.87 -8.14
CA LEU A 391 12.43 -6.47 -9.54
C LEU A 391 12.83 -4.99 -9.63
N THR A 392 13.86 -4.70 -10.44
CA THR A 392 14.42 -3.34 -10.59
C THR A 392 14.20 -2.74 -11.97
N LYS A 393 14.07 -3.55 -13.02
CA LYS A 393 13.86 -3.08 -14.40
C LYS A 393 12.43 -2.63 -14.64
N VAL A 394 12.21 -1.32 -14.79
CA VAL A 394 10.90 -0.73 -15.14
C VAL A 394 10.69 -0.79 -16.65
N ARG A 395 9.45 -1.03 -17.09
CA ARG A 395 9.07 -1.07 -18.51
C ARG A 395 7.89 -0.14 -18.88
N ARG A 396 7.29 0.54 -17.90
CA ARG A 396 5.95 1.16 -18.02
C ARG A 396 5.92 2.69 -17.95
N PHE A 397 7.00 3.32 -17.54
CA PHE A 397 7.17 4.77 -17.52
C PHE A 397 8.62 5.12 -17.85
N SER A 398 8.87 6.40 -18.17
CA SER A 398 10.15 6.85 -18.71
C SER A 398 11.31 6.64 -17.72
N GLU A 399 12.53 6.50 -18.25
CA GLU A 399 13.74 6.29 -17.44
C GLU A 399 14.00 7.48 -16.50
N GLU A 400 13.59 8.68 -16.89
CA GLU A 400 13.74 9.90 -16.10
C GLU A 400 12.83 9.92 -14.86
N ILE A 401 11.55 9.54 -15.01
CA ILE A 401 10.64 9.41 -13.87
C ILE A 401 11.15 8.32 -12.91
N GLN A 402 11.73 7.24 -13.46
CA GLN A 402 12.37 6.20 -12.65
C GLN A 402 13.55 6.75 -11.85
N ALA A 403 14.44 7.53 -12.47
CA ALA A 403 15.58 8.13 -11.79
C ALA A 403 15.14 9.03 -10.62
N VAL A 404 14.09 9.86 -10.82
CA VAL A 404 13.52 10.71 -9.76
C VAL A 404 12.88 9.85 -8.66
N ALA A 405 12.11 8.83 -9.01
CA ALA A 405 11.51 7.92 -8.03
C ALA A 405 12.57 7.19 -7.20
N GLU A 406 13.66 6.76 -7.84
CA GLU A 406 14.79 6.12 -7.16
C GLU A 406 15.52 7.08 -6.22
N ALA A 407 15.73 8.33 -6.64
CA ALA A 407 16.32 9.36 -5.80
C ALA A 407 15.45 9.71 -4.59
N ILE A 408 14.12 9.73 -4.75
CA ILE A 408 13.19 9.84 -3.61
C ILE A 408 13.38 8.66 -2.67
N ARG A 409 13.48 7.43 -3.20
CA ARG A 409 13.60 6.19 -2.42
C ARG A 409 14.88 6.16 -1.58
N THR A 410 16.01 6.60 -2.12
CA THR A 410 17.29 6.68 -1.38
C THR A 410 17.25 7.75 -0.28
N GLY A 411 16.42 8.79 -0.45
CA GLY A 411 16.17 9.81 0.56
C GLY A 411 17.25 10.90 0.64
N ASP A 412 18.12 10.98 -0.36
CA ASP A 412 19.16 12.01 -0.47
C ASP A 412 18.65 13.21 -1.30
N PRO A 413 18.49 14.41 -0.70
CA PRO A 413 18.01 15.58 -1.42
C PRO A 413 18.91 16.03 -2.58
N GLU A 414 20.22 15.83 -2.50
CA GLU A 414 21.13 16.28 -3.56
C GLU A 414 21.08 15.34 -4.76
N VAL A 415 20.93 14.04 -4.51
CA VAL A 415 20.63 13.06 -5.56
C VAL A 415 19.26 13.37 -6.19
N LEU A 416 18.26 13.73 -5.38
CA LEU A 416 16.93 14.12 -5.87
C LEU A 416 16.98 15.38 -6.74
N ARG A 417 17.73 16.40 -6.30
CA ARG A 417 17.91 17.64 -7.07
C ARG A 417 18.52 17.34 -8.43
N THR A 418 19.57 16.53 -8.44
CA THR A 418 20.27 16.13 -9.66
C THR A 418 19.37 15.34 -10.59
N ALA A 419 18.60 14.39 -10.05
CA ALA A 419 17.66 13.59 -10.83
C ALA A 419 16.56 14.44 -11.47
N ILE A 420 16.00 15.42 -10.74
CA ILE A 420 14.98 16.35 -11.29
C ILE A 420 15.58 17.23 -12.37
N ALA A 421 16.78 17.78 -12.16
CA ALA A 421 17.45 18.61 -13.16
C ALA A 421 17.77 17.82 -14.44
N ALA A 422 18.10 16.54 -14.31
CA ALA A 422 18.41 15.66 -15.44
C ALA A 422 17.15 15.12 -16.15
N ALA A 423 15.96 15.26 -15.57
CA ALA A 423 14.75 14.62 -16.07
C ALA A 423 14.10 15.30 -17.29
N GLY A 424 14.61 16.46 -17.70
CA GLY A 424 14.10 17.22 -18.85
C GLY A 424 12.59 17.47 -18.76
N ASP A 425 11.87 17.27 -19.87
CA ASP A 425 10.43 17.50 -19.94
C ASP A 425 9.58 16.43 -19.25
N SER A 426 10.18 15.31 -18.81
CA SER A 426 9.47 14.23 -18.13
C SER A 426 9.10 14.59 -16.68
N VAL A 427 9.87 15.47 -16.03
CA VAL A 427 9.61 15.94 -14.66
C VAL A 427 9.79 17.45 -14.57
N GLU A 428 8.72 18.16 -14.24
CA GLU A 428 8.71 19.61 -14.04
C GLU A 428 8.54 19.93 -12.55
N PHE A 429 9.46 20.70 -11.98
CA PHE A 429 9.37 21.16 -10.58
C PHE A 429 9.18 22.68 -10.53
N HIS A 430 8.11 23.12 -9.86
CA HIS A 430 7.88 24.54 -9.59
C HIS A 430 8.09 24.81 -8.10
N ASP A 431 9.18 25.52 -7.80
CA ASP A 431 9.55 25.93 -6.44
C ASP A 431 8.69 27.09 -5.96
N ALA A 432 7.42 26.79 -5.68
CA ALA A 432 6.45 27.74 -5.15
C ALA A 432 5.40 26.99 -4.32
N ASP A 433 4.96 27.60 -3.22
CA ASP A 433 3.83 27.07 -2.47
C ASP A 433 2.58 27.10 -3.36
N ALA A 434 2.01 25.92 -3.62
CA ALA A 434 0.84 25.75 -4.47
C ALA A 434 -0.40 26.51 -3.96
N ALA A 435 -0.47 26.82 -2.67
CA ALA A 435 -1.54 27.62 -2.08
C ALA A 435 -1.46 29.10 -2.45
N THR A 436 -0.25 29.63 -2.59
CA THR A 436 0.01 31.06 -2.85
C THR A 436 0.62 31.32 -4.23
N ALA A 437 0.82 30.28 -5.03
CA ALA A 437 1.41 30.37 -6.36
C ALA A 437 0.63 31.38 -7.23
N PRO A 438 1.33 32.30 -7.90
CA PRO A 438 0.69 33.27 -8.78
C PRO A 438 0.02 32.54 -9.95
N VAL A 439 -1.04 33.15 -10.52
CA VAL A 439 -1.84 32.54 -11.61
C VAL A 439 -0.95 32.11 -12.78
N GLY A 440 0.08 32.89 -13.13
CA GLY A 440 1.03 32.56 -14.19
C GLY A 440 1.84 31.28 -13.93
N ALA A 441 2.19 30.98 -12.68
CA ALA A 441 2.91 29.76 -12.32
C ALA A 441 2.04 28.49 -12.48
N LEU A 442 0.71 28.65 -12.51
CA LEU A 442 -0.24 27.56 -12.73
C LEU A 442 -0.70 27.44 -14.19
N ALA A 443 -0.19 28.28 -15.11
CA ALA A 443 -0.65 28.31 -16.49
C ALA A 443 -0.43 26.96 -17.21
N GLY A 444 0.73 26.32 -17.02
CA GLY A 444 1.01 24.99 -17.58
C GLY A 444 0.05 23.92 -17.03
N LEU A 445 -0.24 23.95 -15.72
CA LEU A 445 -1.23 23.06 -15.10
C LEU A 445 -2.62 23.29 -15.65
N ARG A 446 -3.04 24.55 -15.75
CA ARG A 446 -4.33 24.91 -16.31
C ARG A 446 -4.45 24.41 -17.76
N GLY A 447 -3.41 24.57 -18.57
CA GLY A 447 -3.35 24.04 -19.94
C GLY A 447 -3.57 22.54 -19.99
N ASP A 448 -2.77 21.77 -19.25
CA ASP A 448 -2.88 20.30 -19.19
C ASP A 448 -4.28 19.83 -18.77
N VAL A 449 -4.86 20.48 -17.75
CA VAL A 449 -6.21 20.19 -17.26
C VAL A 449 -7.28 20.49 -18.30
N VAL A 450 -7.20 21.65 -18.95
CA VAL A 450 -8.17 22.08 -19.96
C VAL A 450 -8.10 21.19 -21.20
N ASP A 451 -6.91 20.79 -21.64
CA ASP A 451 -6.73 19.94 -22.82
C ASP A 451 -7.27 18.52 -22.57
N ALA A 452 -7.01 17.96 -21.39
CA ALA A 452 -7.61 16.70 -20.95
C ALA A 452 -9.15 16.83 -20.87
N GLY A 453 -9.65 17.93 -20.29
CA GLY A 453 -11.08 18.21 -20.18
C GLY A 453 -11.78 18.36 -21.54
N ARG A 454 -11.17 19.05 -22.50
CA ARG A 454 -11.71 19.19 -23.87
C ARG A 454 -11.80 17.84 -24.58
N SER A 455 -10.76 17.03 -24.47
CA SER A 455 -10.73 15.68 -25.03
C SER A 455 -11.83 14.80 -24.42
N LEU A 456 -11.98 14.84 -23.09
CA LEU A 456 -13.02 14.13 -22.35
C LEU A 456 -14.42 14.56 -22.79
N MET A 457 -14.68 15.86 -22.83
CA MET A 457 -15.99 16.41 -23.19
C MET A 457 -16.37 16.06 -24.63
N ALA A 458 -15.43 16.19 -25.57
CA ALA A 458 -15.67 15.86 -26.98
C ALA A 458 -15.98 14.37 -27.19
N ALA A 459 -15.25 13.47 -26.52
CA ALA A 459 -15.52 12.04 -26.59
C ALA A 459 -16.86 11.67 -25.92
N ALA A 460 -17.15 12.28 -24.76
CA ALA A 460 -18.37 12.02 -24.00
C ALA A 460 -19.65 12.46 -24.74
N HIS A 461 -19.64 13.64 -25.38
CA HIS A 461 -20.77 14.12 -26.19
C HIS A 461 -20.96 13.31 -27.48
N ALA A 462 -19.89 12.72 -28.01
CA ALA A 462 -19.97 11.83 -29.15
C ALA A 462 -20.40 10.40 -28.78
N GLY A 463 -20.71 10.12 -27.50
CA GLY A 463 -21.03 8.77 -27.00
C GLY A 463 -19.88 7.77 -27.04
N ARG A 464 -18.64 8.25 -27.24
CA ARG A 464 -17.43 7.42 -27.39
C ARG A 464 -16.85 7.11 -26.01
N GLY A 465 -17.53 6.24 -25.26
CA GLY A 465 -17.20 5.94 -23.86
C GLY A 465 -15.77 5.44 -23.64
N GLU A 466 -15.22 4.65 -24.55
CA GLU A 466 -13.82 4.18 -24.46
C GLU A 466 -12.81 5.32 -24.57
N GLU A 467 -13.00 6.20 -25.55
CA GLU A 467 -12.15 7.39 -25.71
C GLU A 467 -12.31 8.38 -24.55
N ALA A 468 -13.53 8.53 -24.03
CA ALA A 468 -13.78 9.38 -22.86
C ALA A 468 -13.07 8.82 -21.61
N LEU A 469 -13.13 7.51 -21.38
CA LEU A 469 -12.40 6.87 -20.28
C LEU A 469 -10.88 6.95 -20.46
N ALA A 470 -10.38 6.87 -21.70
CA ALA A 470 -8.97 7.09 -22.00
C ALA A 470 -8.55 8.53 -21.69
N ALA A 471 -9.36 9.52 -22.10
CA ALA A 471 -9.13 10.94 -21.83
C ALA A 471 -9.13 11.27 -20.33
N LEU A 472 -9.97 10.60 -19.53
CA LEU A 472 -9.94 10.70 -18.07
C LEU A 472 -8.58 10.27 -17.48
N GLY A 473 -7.85 9.40 -18.17
CA GLY A 473 -6.51 8.95 -17.81
C GLY A 473 -5.37 9.89 -18.24
N HIS A 474 -5.65 10.97 -18.99
CA HIS A 474 -4.61 11.86 -19.54
C HIS A 474 -3.95 12.73 -18.47
N HIS A 475 -4.72 13.27 -17.51
CA HIS A 475 -4.18 14.12 -16.45
C HIS A 475 -4.88 13.87 -15.12
N GLN A 476 -4.11 13.90 -14.02
CA GLN A 476 -4.66 13.84 -12.67
C GLN A 476 -3.90 14.74 -11.69
N VAL A 477 -4.64 15.55 -10.93
CA VAL A 477 -4.10 16.27 -9.76
C VAL A 477 -4.14 15.36 -8.53
N LEU A 478 -3.00 15.21 -7.86
CA LEU A 478 -2.82 14.43 -6.64
C LEU A 478 -2.45 15.34 -5.46
N CYS A 479 -3.15 15.17 -4.34
CA CYS A 479 -2.95 15.93 -3.11
C CYS A 479 -2.63 15.00 -1.95
N ALA A 480 -1.78 15.44 -1.01
CA ALA A 480 -1.57 14.72 0.25
C ALA A 480 -2.74 14.92 1.22
N HIS A 481 -3.22 16.17 1.33
CA HIS A 481 -4.30 16.57 2.22
C HIS A 481 -5.68 16.36 1.60
N ARG A 482 -6.70 16.10 2.43
CA ARG A 482 -8.10 16.05 1.97
C ARG A 482 -8.75 17.45 1.94
N ALA A 483 -8.42 18.28 2.92
CA ALA A 483 -8.96 19.62 3.11
C ALA A 483 -7.82 20.63 3.25
N GLY A 484 -8.16 21.92 3.32
CA GLY A 484 -7.19 23.01 3.40
C GLY A 484 -6.63 23.43 2.02
N PRO A 485 -5.68 24.37 2.01
CA PRO A 485 -5.19 25.00 0.77
C PRO A 485 -4.53 24.03 -0.21
N HIS A 486 -3.87 22.99 0.31
CA HIS A 486 -3.21 21.91 -0.46
C HIS A 486 -4.10 20.67 -0.62
N GLY A 487 -5.37 20.76 -0.22
CA GLY A 487 -6.27 19.62 -0.12
C GLY A 487 -7.07 19.34 -1.39
N VAL A 488 -7.50 18.08 -1.52
CA VAL A 488 -8.37 17.59 -2.61
C VAL A 488 -9.57 18.50 -2.85
N ALA A 489 -10.27 18.94 -1.80
CA ALA A 489 -11.47 19.77 -1.96
C ALA A 489 -11.18 21.14 -2.60
N GLN A 490 -10.05 21.76 -2.26
CA GLN A 490 -9.66 23.07 -2.81
C GLN A 490 -9.22 22.94 -4.26
N TRP A 491 -8.39 21.95 -4.56
CA TRP A 491 -7.88 21.70 -5.91
C TRP A 491 -8.96 21.18 -6.85
N GLY A 492 -9.90 20.38 -6.35
CA GLY A 492 -11.07 19.95 -7.10
C GLY A 492 -11.90 21.13 -7.60
N ARG A 493 -12.27 22.05 -6.70
CA ARG A 493 -12.99 23.29 -7.08
C ARG A 493 -12.20 24.18 -8.04
N ARG A 494 -10.88 24.27 -7.85
CA ARG A 494 -10.01 25.07 -8.73
C ARG A 494 -10.04 24.52 -10.17
N VAL A 495 -9.85 23.21 -10.31
CA VAL A 495 -9.89 22.52 -11.61
C VAL A 495 -11.26 22.66 -12.25
N GLU A 496 -12.33 22.44 -11.49
CA GLU A 496 -13.71 22.62 -11.97
C GLU A 496 -13.96 24.04 -12.49
N ALA A 497 -13.49 25.06 -11.77
CA ALA A 497 -13.60 26.46 -12.22
C ALA A 497 -12.82 26.72 -13.53
N TRP A 498 -11.61 26.16 -13.68
CA TRP A 498 -10.86 26.28 -14.94
C TRP A 498 -11.54 25.62 -16.12
N LEU A 499 -12.17 24.46 -15.89
CA LEU A 499 -12.94 23.75 -16.92
C LEU A 499 -14.21 24.53 -17.29
N ALA A 500 -14.94 25.06 -16.30
CA ALA A 500 -16.12 25.90 -16.51
C ALA A 500 -15.82 27.18 -17.30
N GLU A 501 -14.66 27.81 -17.06
CA GLU A 501 -14.24 29.00 -17.80
C GLU A 501 -13.83 28.67 -19.25
N ALA A 502 -13.17 27.53 -19.48
CA ALA A 502 -12.57 27.19 -20.76
C ALA A 502 -13.47 26.37 -21.70
N ILE A 503 -14.50 25.70 -21.17
CA ILE A 503 -15.38 24.80 -21.90
C ILE A 503 -16.84 25.25 -21.70
N PRO A 504 -17.49 25.79 -22.74
CA PRO A 504 -18.90 26.20 -22.66
C PRO A 504 -19.81 25.04 -22.23
N GLY A 505 -20.71 25.29 -21.28
CA GLY A 505 -21.66 24.29 -20.79
C GLY A 505 -21.08 23.25 -19.83
N TYR A 506 -19.83 23.40 -19.38
CA TYR A 506 -19.27 22.47 -18.40
C TYR A 506 -20.02 22.55 -17.07
N GLY A 507 -20.62 21.44 -16.64
CA GLY A 507 -21.37 21.37 -15.39
C GLY A 507 -22.73 22.07 -15.39
N SER A 508 -23.25 22.52 -16.54
CA SER A 508 -24.52 23.25 -16.59
C SER A 508 -25.76 22.36 -16.53
N ASP A 509 -25.65 21.08 -16.91
CA ASP A 509 -26.80 20.19 -17.16
C ASP A 509 -27.17 19.34 -15.93
N GLY A 510 -27.19 19.97 -14.75
CA GLY A 510 -27.51 19.32 -13.48
C GLY A 510 -26.43 18.37 -12.98
N GLU A 511 -26.80 17.46 -12.06
CA GLU A 511 -25.83 16.58 -11.39
C GLU A 511 -25.15 15.59 -12.35
N TRP A 512 -25.82 15.12 -13.39
CA TRP A 512 -25.33 14.09 -14.31
C TRP A 512 -25.01 14.66 -15.68
N TYR A 513 -24.32 15.81 -15.73
CA TYR A 513 -23.89 16.44 -16.98
C TYR A 513 -22.92 15.55 -17.77
N VAL A 514 -22.97 15.63 -19.10
CA VAL A 514 -22.08 14.89 -19.99
C VAL A 514 -20.62 15.32 -19.79
N GLY A 515 -19.71 14.35 -19.71
CA GLY A 515 -18.29 14.55 -19.43
C GLY A 515 -17.95 14.70 -17.95
N ARG A 516 -18.92 14.54 -17.03
CA ARG A 516 -18.64 14.49 -15.58
C ARG A 516 -17.72 13.31 -15.26
N PRO A 517 -16.53 13.54 -14.67
CA PRO A 517 -15.67 12.47 -14.20
C PRO A 517 -16.19 11.92 -12.87
N LEU A 518 -16.31 10.60 -12.78
CA LEU A 518 -16.91 9.89 -11.66
C LEU A 518 -15.89 8.99 -10.96
N MET A 519 -16.07 8.80 -9.66
CA MET A 519 -15.44 7.73 -8.90
C MET A 519 -16.43 7.07 -7.96
N ILE A 520 -16.42 5.75 -7.95
CA ILE A 520 -17.19 4.93 -7.02
C ILE A 520 -16.54 4.99 -5.65
N THR A 521 -17.33 5.18 -4.59
CA THR A 521 -16.83 5.33 -3.21
C THR A 521 -17.18 4.18 -2.28
N ALA A 522 -18.10 3.30 -2.68
CA ALA A 522 -18.38 2.03 -2.01
C ALA A 522 -18.47 0.87 -3.00
N ASN A 523 -18.15 -0.35 -2.54
CA ASN A 523 -18.26 -1.54 -3.37
C ASN A 523 -19.73 -1.91 -3.57
N ASP A 524 -20.14 -2.07 -4.82
CA ASP A 524 -21.40 -2.67 -5.20
C ASP A 524 -21.15 -3.97 -5.96
N TYR A 525 -21.49 -5.09 -5.32
CA TYR A 525 -21.26 -6.42 -5.88
C TYR A 525 -22.29 -6.83 -6.93
N GLN A 526 -23.46 -6.19 -6.97
CA GLN A 526 -24.51 -6.51 -7.95
C GLN A 526 -24.12 -5.99 -9.34
N VAL A 527 -23.74 -4.72 -9.42
CA VAL A 527 -23.22 -4.11 -10.66
C VAL A 527 -21.71 -4.32 -10.84
N ARG A 528 -21.07 -4.98 -9.86
CA ARG A 528 -19.64 -5.29 -9.79
C ARG A 528 -18.72 -4.06 -9.81
N LEU A 529 -19.22 -2.86 -9.49
CA LEU A 529 -18.42 -1.65 -9.39
C LEU A 529 -17.76 -1.56 -8.01
N PHE A 530 -16.48 -1.18 -7.97
CA PHE A 530 -15.70 -1.19 -6.73
C PHE A 530 -15.21 0.21 -6.35
N ASN A 531 -14.98 0.42 -5.05
CA ASN A 531 -14.41 1.67 -4.54
C ASN A 531 -13.09 2.00 -5.27
N GLY A 532 -13.02 3.20 -5.85
CA GLY A 532 -11.92 3.69 -6.64
C GLY A 532 -12.02 3.42 -8.13
N ASP A 533 -13.06 2.72 -8.61
CA ASP A 533 -13.36 2.61 -10.03
C ASP A 533 -13.71 3.99 -10.58
N ALA A 534 -13.06 4.36 -11.68
CA ALA A 534 -13.23 5.64 -12.35
C ALA A 534 -14.19 5.47 -13.54
N GLY A 535 -15.07 6.46 -13.73
CA GLY A 535 -16.04 6.47 -14.80
C GLY A 535 -16.25 7.86 -15.37
N VAL A 536 -17.03 7.96 -16.43
CA VAL A 536 -17.40 9.24 -17.05
C VAL A 536 -18.85 9.19 -17.51
N VAL A 537 -19.58 10.28 -17.33
CA VAL A 537 -20.92 10.41 -17.94
C VAL A 537 -20.77 10.69 -19.43
N VAL A 538 -21.47 9.92 -20.27
CA VAL A 538 -21.50 10.05 -21.72
C VAL A 538 -22.92 10.24 -22.22
N ASP A 539 -23.06 10.85 -23.39
CA ASP A 539 -24.33 10.90 -24.11
C ASP A 539 -24.55 9.60 -24.88
N ASP A 540 -25.69 8.96 -24.64
CA ASP A 540 -26.14 7.74 -25.31
C ASP A 540 -27.49 8.02 -25.97
N GLY A 541 -27.44 8.70 -27.12
CA GLY A 541 -28.62 9.05 -27.90
C GLY A 541 -29.59 9.99 -27.18
N GLY A 542 -29.07 10.98 -26.45
CA GLY A 542 -29.86 11.92 -25.63
C GLY A 542 -30.14 11.43 -24.21
N GLN A 543 -29.64 10.24 -23.82
CA GLN A 543 -29.69 9.76 -22.44
C GLN A 543 -28.30 9.82 -21.80
N HIS A 544 -28.21 10.39 -20.59
CA HIS A 544 -26.96 10.44 -19.86
C HIS A 544 -26.69 9.09 -19.18
N ARG A 545 -25.59 8.44 -19.56
CA ARG A 545 -25.15 7.13 -19.02
C ARG A 545 -23.76 7.27 -18.41
N ALA A 546 -23.49 6.54 -17.34
CA ALA A 546 -22.15 6.46 -16.78
C ALA A 546 -21.38 5.28 -17.41
N ALA A 547 -20.30 5.58 -18.11
CA ALA A 547 -19.38 4.60 -18.69
C ALA A 547 -18.32 4.18 -17.67
N PHE A 548 -18.10 2.87 -17.52
CA PHE A 548 -17.03 2.29 -16.70
C PHE A 548 -16.35 1.14 -17.45
N VAL A 549 -15.04 0.93 -17.22
CA VAL A 549 -14.32 -0.24 -17.74
C VAL A 549 -14.59 -1.46 -16.86
N ARG A 550 -15.11 -2.54 -17.45
CA ARG A 550 -15.41 -3.83 -16.84
C ARG A 550 -14.82 -4.96 -17.66
N GLU A 551 -13.94 -5.75 -17.06
CA GLU A 551 -13.31 -6.92 -17.72
C GLU A 551 -12.71 -6.61 -19.11
N GLY A 552 -12.18 -5.40 -19.28
CA GLY A 552 -11.60 -4.93 -20.55
C GLY A 552 -12.59 -4.36 -21.57
N LYS A 553 -13.88 -4.21 -21.21
CA LYS A 553 -14.93 -3.61 -22.05
C LYS A 553 -15.57 -2.42 -21.37
N VAL A 554 -16.08 -1.47 -22.15
CA VAL A 554 -16.88 -0.37 -21.62
C VAL A 554 -18.31 -0.84 -21.41
N GLU A 555 -18.81 -0.67 -20.19
CA GLU A 555 -20.21 -0.91 -19.85
C GLU A 555 -20.87 0.42 -19.44
N LEU A 556 -22.13 0.60 -19.85
CA LEU A 556 -22.93 1.80 -19.58
C LEU A 556 -23.96 1.52 -18.48
N PHE A 557 -24.03 2.41 -17.50
CA PHE A 557 -24.92 2.32 -16.36
C PHE A 557 -25.87 3.52 -16.31
N ALA A 558 -27.13 3.27 -15.94
CA ALA A 558 -28.05 4.34 -15.60
C ALA A 558 -27.60 5.00 -14.27
N PRO A 559 -27.63 6.33 -14.14
CA PRO A 559 -27.32 7.04 -12.89
C PRO A 559 -28.02 6.47 -11.65
N SER A 560 -29.29 6.08 -11.77
CA SER A 560 -30.10 5.53 -10.68
C SER A 560 -29.64 4.15 -10.17
N ARG A 561 -28.75 3.45 -10.90
CA ARG A 561 -28.12 2.20 -10.45
C ARG A 561 -26.84 2.41 -9.65
N LEU A 562 -26.39 3.65 -9.51
CA LEU A 562 -25.15 3.97 -8.82
C LEU A 562 -25.47 4.50 -7.42
N ALA A 563 -25.06 3.75 -6.39
CA ALA A 563 -25.40 4.09 -5.00
C ALA A 563 -24.51 5.19 -4.40
N GLU A 564 -23.19 5.15 -4.65
CA GLU A 564 -22.23 6.07 -4.02
C GLU A 564 -21.15 6.54 -5.00
N VAL A 565 -21.40 7.70 -5.61
CA VAL A 565 -20.52 8.30 -6.63
C VAL A 565 -20.14 9.73 -6.24
N GLN A 566 -18.90 10.10 -6.52
CA GLN A 566 -18.40 11.47 -6.37
C GLN A 566 -17.77 11.95 -7.68
N THR A 567 -17.79 13.27 -7.88
CA THR A 567 -17.02 13.91 -8.96
C THR A 567 -15.53 13.90 -8.61
N VAL A 568 -14.66 13.62 -9.58
CA VAL A 568 -13.20 13.58 -9.36
C VAL A 568 -12.44 14.48 -10.31
N HIS A 569 -12.01 15.62 -9.79
CA HIS A 569 -11.04 16.53 -10.43
C HIS A 569 -9.66 16.49 -9.78
N ALA A 570 -9.62 16.17 -8.49
CA ALA A 570 -8.40 15.94 -7.72
C ALA A 570 -8.58 14.70 -6.86
N LEU A 571 -7.47 14.02 -6.55
CA LEU A 571 -7.47 12.81 -5.73
C LEU A 571 -6.45 12.90 -4.62
N SER A 572 -6.76 12.28 -3.48
CA SER A 572 -5.73 12.03 -2.49
C SER A 572 -4.75 10.98 -3.03
N ILE A 573 -3.46 11.12 -2.74
CA ILE A 573 -2.44 10.15 -3.16
C ILE A 573 -2.81 8.72 -2.72
N HIS A 574 -3.39 8.55 -1.53
CA HIS A 574 -3.93 7.26 -1.05
C HIS A 574 -4.98 6.65 -2.00
N ARG A 575 -6.00 7.43 -2.39
CA ARG A 575 -7.04 6.97 -3.33
C ARG A 575 -6.52 6.74 -4.76
N SER A 576 -5.35 7.29 -5.10
CA SER A 576 -4.72 7.02 -6.40
C SER A 576 -4.00 5.66 -6.47
N GLN A 577 -3.86 4.95 -5.35
CA GLN A 577 -3.23 3.63 -5.32
C GLN A 577 -3.90 2.65 -6.29
N GLY A 578 -3.09 1.80 -6.93
CA GLY A 578 -3.53 0.92 -8.02
C GLY A 578 -3.91 1.62 -9.33
N SER A 579 -3.88 2.95 -9.41
CA SER A 579 -4.19 3.74 -10.62
C SER A 579 -2.93 4.36 -11.23
N GLN A 580 -2.95 4.70 -12.52
CA GLN A 580 -1.87 5.40 -13.22
C GLN A 580 -2.44 6.30 -14.32
N TYR A 581 -1.78 7.44 -14.54
CA TYR A 581 -2.21 8.50 -15.45
C TYR A 581 -1.07 8.86 -16.39
N GLU A 582 -1.38 9.39 -17.56
CA GLU A 582 -0.33 9.82 -18.51
C GLU A 582 0.51 10.97 -17.94
N ARG A 583 -0.18 12.02 -17.47
CA ARG A 583 0.40 13.17 -16.78
C ARG A 583 -0.15 13.24 -15.36
N VAL A 584 0.71 13.55 -14.38
CA VAL A 584 0.31 13.73 -12.98
C VAL A 584 0.81 15.07 -12.50
N THR A 585 -0.02 15.79 -11.74
CA THR A 585 0.45 16.94 -10.96
C THR A 585 0.34 16.65 -9.48
N VAL A 586 1.46 16.68 -8.77
CA VAL A 586 1.54 16.45 -7.33
C VAL A 586 1.58 17.80 -6.62
N VAL A 587 0.59 18.04 -5.77
CA VAL A 587 0.52 19.22 -4.90
C VAL A 587 1.07 18.86 -3.52
N LEU A 588 2.21 19.46 -3.17
CA LEU A 588 2.86 19.24 -1.89
C LEU A 588 2.34 20.23 -0.85
N PRO A 589 1.94 19.77 0.35
CA PRO A 589 1.79 20.63 1.52
C PRO A 589 3.15 21.09 2.05
N PRO A 590 3.18 22.01 3.04
CA PRO A 590 4.41 22.52 3.63
C PRO A 590 5.26 21.42 4.31
N ALA A 591 6.56 21.66 4.43
CA ALA A 591 7.54 20.75 5.04
C ALA A 591 7.19 20.29 6.49
N SER A 592 6.46 21.13 7.23
CA SER A 592 5.97 20.83 8.58
C SER A 592 4.82 19.82 8.63
N SER A 593 4.21 19.49 7.48
CA SER A 593 3.14 18.50 7.41
C SER A 593 3.69 17.10 7.71
N PRO A 594 3.14 16.36 8.68
CA PRO A 594 3.60 15.00 9.00
C PRO A 594 3.20 13.98 7.94
N LEU A 595 2.28 14.34 7.03
CA LEU A 595 1.92 13.51 5.88
C LEU A 595 3.02 13.52 4.81
N MET A 596 3.95 14.48 4.85
CA MET A 596 5.14 14.51 3.99
C MET A 596 6.13 13.44 4.41
N THR A 597 5.99 12.29 3.75
CA THR A 597 6.83 11.12 3.90
C THR A 597 7.32 10.68 2.53
N ARG A 598 8.46 9.98 2.54
CA ARG A 598 9.14 9.48 1.36
C ARG A 598 8.23 8.58 0.53
N GLU A 599 7.52 7.69 1.19
CA GLU A 599 6.61 6.72 0.57
C GLU A 599 5.42 7.42 -0.08
N LEU A 600 4.89 8.49 0.52
CA LEU A 600 3.82 9.29 -0.08
C LEU A 600 4.30 9.98 -1.37
N LEU A 601 5.48 10.62 -1.33
CA LEU A 601 6.07 11.29 -2.49
C LEU A 601 6.40 10.29 -3.61
N TYR A 602 7.07 9.18 -3.27
CA TYR A 602 7.37 8.08 -4.19
C TYR A 602 6.10 7.53 -4.83
N THR A 603 5.06 7.29 -4.02
CA THR A 603 3.77 6.81 -4.50
C THR A 603 3.11 7.79 -5.46
N ALA A 604 3.23 9.10 -5.24
CA ALA A 604 2.64 10.12 -6.09
C ALA A 604 3.35 10.21 -7.45
N VAL A 605 4.68 10.28 -7.45
CA VAL A 605 5.51 10.37 -8.67
C VAL A 605 5.31 9.15 -9.56
N THR A 606 5.28 7.94 -8.98
CA THR A 606 5.12 6.69 -9.73
C THR A 606 3.70 6.45 -10.28
N ARG A 607 2.75 7.37 -10.05
CA ARG A 607 1.44 7.35 -10.73
C ARG A 607 1.51 7.84 -12.17
N ALA A 608 2.51 8.63 -12.54
CA ALA A 608 2.68 9.09 -13.91
C ALA A 608 3.26 8.02 -14.82
N LYS A 609 2.84 8.04 -16.08
CA LYS A 609 3.43 7.23 -17.15
C LYS A 609 4.45 8.02 -17.98
N LYS A 610 4.16 9.29 -18.27
CA LYS A 610 4.96 10.12 -19.18
C LYS A 610 5.46 11.43 -18.56
N HIS A 611 4.66 12.08 -17.72
CA HIS A 611 5.03 13.39 -17.18
C HIS A 611 4.58 13.57 -15.73
N VAL A 612 5.46 14.14 -14.90
CA VAL A 612 5.15 14.54 -13.52
C VAL A 612 5.41 16.03 -13.37
N ARG A 613 4.41 16.80 -12.93
CA ARG A 613 4.59 18.15 -12.40
C ARG A 613 4.54 18.13 -10.88
N ILE A 614 5.54 18.69 -10.22
CA ILE A 614 5.59 18.82 -8.77
C ILE A 614 5.41 20.29 -8.41
N LEU A 615 4.35 20.60 -7.64
CA LEU A 615 4.03 21.93 -7.14
C LEU A 615 4.26 21.98 -5.62
N GLY A 616 5.29 22.71 -5.20
CA GLY A 616 5.64 22.88 -3.79
C GLY A 616 7.03 23.47 -3.61
N THR A 617 7.42 23.80 -2.39
CA THR A 617 8.77 24.33 -2.14
C THR A 617 9.82 23.23 -2.15
N TRP A 618 11.06 23.58 -2.49
CA TRP A 618 12.19 22.64 -2.40
C TRP A 618 12.34 22.08 -0.98
N GLU A 619 12.13 22.93 0.03
CA GLU A 619 12.12 22.54 1.43
C GLU A 619 11.12 21.41 1.71
N SER A 620 9.90 21.51 1.16
CA SER A 620 8.86 20.49 1.33
C SER A 620 9.24 19.17 0.66
N LEU A 621 9.85 19.26 -0.52
CA LEU A 621 10.30 18.10 -1.28
C LEU A 621 11.47 17.38 -0.61
N ALA A 622 12.49 18.13 -0.16
CA ALA A 622 13.64 17.60 0.55
C ALA A 622 13.22 16.96 1.89
N ALA A 623 12.35 17.63 2.65
CA ALA A 623 11.81 17.10 3.90
C ALA A 623 11.04 15.79 3.68
N ALA A 624 10.21 15.73 2.63
CA ALA A 624 9.48 14.51 2.29
C ALA A 624 10.43 13.35 1.92
N ALA A 625 11.45 13.59 1.10
CA ALA A 625 12.41 12.56 0.71
C ALA A 625 13.19 12.01 1.92
N GLN A 626 13.61 12.88 2.84
CA GLN A 626 14.36 12.48 4.02
C GLN A 626 13.50 11.74 5.06
N ARG A 627 12.22 12.09 5.20
CA ARG A 627 11.34 11.56 6.25
C ARG A 627 10.68 10.24 5.83
N PRO A 628 11.14 9.05 6.28
CA PRO A 628 10.42 7.82 6.05
C PRO A 628 9.14 7.78 6.90
N ILE A 629 8.19 6.94 6.51
CA ILE A 629 7.04 6.64 7.37
C ILE A 629 7.51 5.84 8.60
N VAL A 630 7.30 6.40 9.79
CA VAL A 630 7.64 5.73 11.05
C VAL A 630 6.42 4.96 11.53
N ARG A 631 6.45 3.62 11.35
CA ARG A 631 5.48 2.70 11.95
C ARG A 631 6.23 1.71 12.82
N ALA A 632 5.99 1.77 14.14
CA ALA A 632 6.61 0.85 15.07
C ALA A 632 5.94 -0.53 14.96
N SER A 633 6.78 -1.57 14.89
CA SER A 633 6.37 -2.96 14.65
C SER A 633 7.43 -3.89 15.23
N GLY A 634 7.00 -4.91 15.97
CA GLY A 634 7.87 -5.98 16.45
C GLY A 634 8.19 -6.99 15.35
N LEU A 635 7.46 -6.98 14.23
CA LEU A 635 7.63 -7.93 13.12
C LEU A 635 9.00 -7.79 12.42
N ARG A 636 9.61 -6.60 12.50
CA ARG A 636 10.98 -6.35 12.02
C ARG A 636 12.03 -6.97 12.93
N ARG A 637 11.73 -7.10 14.22
CA ARG A 637 12.63 -7.68 15.20
C ARG A 637 12.48 -9.20 15.16
N ARG A 638 13.59 -9.90 15.36
CA ARG A 638 13.51 -11.31 15.71
C ARG A 638 13.09 -11.34 17.17
N VAL A 639 12.02 -12.08 17.48
CA VAL A 639 11.81 -12.46 18.87
C VAL A 639 12.87 -13.51 19.15
N GLU A 640 13.88 -13.15 19.93
CA GLU A 640 14.72 -14.14 20.59
C GLU A 640 13.78 -14.89 21.54
N GLY A 641 13.54 -16.16 21.20
CA GLY A 641 12.71 -17.05 21.99
C GLY A 641 13.42 -17.51 23.24
#